data_AF-A0A9R1NLR3-F1
#
_entry.id   AF-A0A9R1NLR3-F1
#
_cell.length_a   1.000
_cell.length_b   1.000
_cell.length_c   1.000
_cell.angle_alpha   90.00
_cell.angle_beta   90.00
_cell.angle_gamma   90.00
#
_symmetry.space_group_name_H-M   'P 1'
#
loop_
_entity.id
_entity.type
_entity.pdbx_description
1 polymer ?
#
loop_
_entity_poly.entity_id
_entity_poly.type
_entity_poly.pdbx_seq_one_letter_code
_entity_poly.pdbx_strand_id
1 'polypeptide(L)'
;MNLCMLAAMVLPIVTSHGDVRGAMIMLDIFGLMIASFGNLQIPAAVVRIGLALWGLIVIRQYSHDDHENVDQTNLGKSQLIFYLMVLGQGILYIVGGLLEIFSFILRRSLTRHAGFRGPQGLEYVNLYYAYVFDKCMKGAVLAPEKTSLITFAVDSLNSGSPKKQLYGLKMLLTFLEKDPLKTKAISELTTSIKTMTCLISMLGWTCEGDKDIRLCAAKKLKDPLLDIGSPKAKQDSPIQQVRRNGHTSPMLKWLKELSIYCLIPRKEPTNMDEQNSHVLRCWKRITKRWSVPEEEPSTDQDHLPLLGMLILGKLASFDLENCIEISRATGLISKIIEFTSSRTEMTNINETQQALLKGSSLELLTRFSSTKGEFGVIMRQRISEHPFLLSHLADILDDSGSSQELRELTSELLRNLAMEGNTKEEIGQIRVIISRLMHAFLSQDALSSTDSGQRLRMKSGQALAVLAMESANNCSVMLEEPGYVFIKELTLMIHSDRYRYVASILLRNMCVHVRPELFNSDLKEISYIVREVLEGIMDAEGKELEVLVDLSSQIYNATPDDFARELEHGQIKETFIKRLVNALNSNMVPTAHCPGIRRVIVEHAIYMMESNTVYASCFKNCGMMEALLVVERTPSRAENYRFFSGDAGLMEHSIPLSTLVARAKELMDRE
;
A
#
# COMPACT_ATOMS: atom_id res chain seq x y z
N MET A 1 -18.60 -12.74 40.36
CA MET A 1 -18.97 -13.08 41.76
C MET A 1 -20.49 -13.27 41.83
N ASN A 2 -21.00 -14.44 42.24
CA ASN A 2 -22.46 -14.72 42.27
C ASN A 2 -23.15 -14.07 43.49
N LEU A 3 -24.44 -13.70 43.35
CA LEU A 3 -25.25 -13.03 44.39
C LEU A 3 -25.28 -13.81 45.73
N CYS A 4 -25.20 -15.15 45.67
CA CYS A 4 -25.16 -16.02 46.84
C CYS A 4 -23.86 -15.88 47.67
N MET A 5 -22.72 -15.60 47.03
CA MET A 5 -21.45 -15.36 47.74
C MET A 5 -21.48 -14.03 48.51
N LEU A 6 -22.15 -13.02 47.95
CA LEU A 6 -22.38 -11.72 48.58
C LEU A 6 -23.32 -11.84 49.79
N ALA A 7 -24.38 -12.64 49.68
CA ALA A 7 -25.29 -12.92 50.80
C ALA A 7 -24.58 -13.68 51.94
N ALA A 8 -23.72 -14.64 51.61
CA ALA A 8 -22.94 -15.41 52.58
C ALA A 8 -21.90 -14.56 53.35
N MET A 9 -21.30 -13.55 52.70
CA MET A 9 -20.38 -12.60 53.36
C MET A 9 -21.09 -11.56 54.24
N VAL A 10 -22.34 -11.18 53.93
CA VAL A 10 -23.04 -10.13 54.69
C VAL A 10 -23.78 -10.68 55.91
N LEU A 11 -24.16 -11.96 55.89
CA LEU A 11 -24.90 -12.62 56.97
C LEU A 11 -24.22 -12.56 58.36
N PRO A 12 -22.88 -12.74 58.50
CA PRO A 12 -22.19 -12.70 59.78
C PRO A 12 -22.07 -11.29 60.39
N ILE A 13 -22.11 -10.24 59.56
CA ILE A 13 -22.05 -8.82 59.99
C ILE A 13 -23.37 -8.39 60.66
N VAL A 14 -24.48 -9.00 60.25
CA VAL A 14 -25.82 -8.73 60.77
C VAL A 14 -26.08 -9.46 62.09
N THR A 15 -25.39 -10.58 62.34
CA THR A 15 -25.62 -11.44 63.52
C THR A 15 -24.63 -11.21 64.67
N SER A 16 -23.59 -10.39 64.50
CA SER A 16 -22.55 -10.14 65.51
C SER A 16 -22.70 -8.78 66.22
N HIS A 17 -22.45 -8.74 67.54
CA HIS A 17 -22.48 -7.53 68.38
C HIS A 17 -21.14 -7.32 69.10
N GLY A 18 -20.74 -6.05 69.30
CA GLY A 18 -19.48 -5.66 69.99
C GLY A 18 -18.23 -5.66 69.11
N ASP A 19 -17.04 -5.73 69.72
CA ASP A 19 -15.72 -5.69 69.02
C ASP A 19 -15.56 -6.78 67.94
N VAL A 20 -16.27 -7.91 68.10
CA VAL A 20 -16.29 -9.02 67.13
C VAL A 20 -16.88 -8.58 65.79
N ARG A 21 -17.82 -7.63 65.79
CA ARG A 21 -18.43 -7.10 64.57
C ARG A 21 -17.42 -6.30 63.74
N GLY A 22 -16.51 -5.57 64.40
CA GLY A 22 -15.43 -4.83 63.72
C GLY A 22 -14.45 -5.76 63.03
N ALA A 23 -14.04 -6.84 63.70
CA ALA A 23 -13.15 -7.85 63.13
C ALA A 23 -13.80 -8.60 61.95
N MET A 24 -15.09 -8.92 62.04
CA MET A 24 -15.84 -9.56 60.94
C MET A 24 -16.02 -8.63 59.73
N ILE A 25 -16.34 -7.34 59.94
CA ILE A 25 -16.39 -6.35 58.86
C ILE A 25 -15.04 -6.23 58.16
N MET A 26 -13.93 -6.23 58.92
CA MET A 26 -12.60 -6.22 58.33
C MET A 26 -12.32 -7.49 57.53
N LEU A 27 -12.61 -8.68 58.06
CA LEU A 27 -12.44 -9.96 57.35
C LEU A 27 -13.30 -10.05 56.08
N ASP A 28 -14.53 -9.53 56.10
CA ASP A 28 -15.41 -9.49 54.94
C ASP A 28 -14.95 -8.48 53.90
N ILE A 29 -14.41 -7.32 54.32
CA ILE A 29 -13.73 -6.39 53.41
C ILE A 29 -12.50 -7.10 52.80
N PHE A 30 -11.70 -7.82 53.59
CA PHE A 30 -10.57 -8.61 53.09
C PHE A 30 -11.00 -9.67 52.07
N GLY A 31 -12.05 -10.43 52.38
CA GLY A 31 -12.62 -11.45 51.50
C GLY A 31 -13.19 -10.86 50.21
N LEU A 32 -13.89 -9.73 50.29
CA LEU A 32 -14.44 -9.01 49.14
C LEU A 32 -13.32 -8.47 48.25
N MET A 33 -12.25 -7.94 48.83
CA MET A 33 -11.08 -7.46 48.09
C MET A 33 -10.33 -8.64 47.42
N ILE A 34 -10.10 -9.74 48.12
CA ILE A 34 -9.45 -10.94 47.55
C ILE A 34 -10.28 -11.50 46.39
N ALA A 35 -11.61 -11.61 46.57
CA ALA A 35 -12.52 -12.15 45.57
C ALA A 35 -12.73 -11.21 44.36
N SER A 36 -12.60 -9.89 44.56
CA SER A 36 -12.77 -8.90 43.48
C SER A 36 -11.50 -8.67 42.66
N PHE A 37 -10.32 -8.84 43.26
CA PHE A 37 -9.05 -8.44 42.63
C PHE A 37 -8.14 -9.61 42.24
N GLY A 38 -8.32 -10.82 42.80
CA GLY A 38 -7.49 -11.99 42.47
C GLY A 38 -5.99 -11.82 42.76
N ASN A 39 -5.59 -10.72 43.41
CA ASN A 39 -4.21 -10.35 43.73
C ASN A 39 -4.15 -9.87 45.20
N LEU A 40 -3.27 -10.48 45.99
CA LEU A 40 -3.10 -10.22 47.43
C LEU A 40 -2.44 -8.86 47.74
N GLN A 41 -1.92 -8.16 46.74
CA GLN A 41 -1.19 -6.90 46.93
C GLN A 41 -2.07 -5.76 47.50
N ILE A 42 -3.30 -5.61 47.02
CA ILE A 42 -4.22 -4.55 47.50
C ILE A 42 -4.69 -4.83 48.94
N PRO A 43 -5.18 -6.05 49.28
CA PRO A 43 -5.49 -6.39 50.66
C PRO A 43 -4.29 -6.20 51.60
N ALA A 44 -3.10 -6.67 51.21
CA ALA A 44 -1.89 -6.51 52.02
C ALA A 44 -1.52 -5.03 52.25
N ALA A 45 -1.69 -4.17 51.23
CA ALA A 45 -1.48 -2.73 51.36
C ALA A 45 -2.47 -2.08 52.34
N VAL A 46 -3.74 -2.50 52.31
CA VAL A 46 -4.76 -2.02 53.26
C VAL A 46 -4.45 -2.45 54.70
N VAL A 47 -3.99 -3.69 54.93
CA VAL A 47 -3.49 -4.11 56.27
C VAL A 47 -2.36 -3.18 56.71
N ARG A 48 -1.37 -2.95 55.85
CA ARG A 48 -0.20 -2.14 56.17
C ARG A 48 -0.57 -0.71 56.54
N ILE A 49 -1.50 -0.09 55.81
CA ILE A 49 -2.03 1.23 56.15
C ILE A 49 -2.77 1.20 57.49
N GLY A 50 -3.63 0.20 57.70
CA GLY A 50 -4.39 0.06 58.94
C GLY A 50 -3.49 -0.09 60.18
N LEU A 51 -2.46 -0.95 60.09
CA LEU A 51 -1.46 -1.14 61.15
C LEU A 51 -0.61 0.11 61.37
N ALA A 52 -0.25 0.83 60.30
CA ALA A 52 0.52 2.07 60.43
C ALA A 52 -0.31 3.20 61.08
N LEU A 53 -1.58 3.35 60.70
CA LEU A 53 -2.50 4.31 61.32
C LEU A 53 -2.78 3.95 62.79
N TRP A 54 -2.97 2.67 63.10
CA TRP A 54 -3.10 2.19 64.48
C TRP A 54 -1.85 2.52 65.31
N GLY A 55 -0.66 2.21 64.78
CA GLY A 55 0.61 2.55 65.43
C GLY A 55 0.79 4.06 65.66
N LEU A 56 0.40 4.89 64.69
CA LEU A 56 0.40 6.36 64.80
C LEU A 56 -0.57 6.87 65.88
N ILE A 57 -1.75 6.27 66.01
CA ILE A 57 -2.74 6.63 67.04
C ILE A 57 -2.22 6.27 68.45
N VAL A 58 -1.66 5.07 68.60
CA VAL A 58 -1.10 4.59 69.88
C VAL A 58 0.08 5.47 70.33
N ILE A 59 0.99 5.83 69.42
CA ILE A 59 2.11 6.74 69.71
C ILE A 59 1.60 8.13 70.11
N ARG A 60 0.55 8.63 69.44
CA ARG A 60 -0.05 9.95 69.75
C ARG A 60 -0.72 9.99 71.12
N GLN A 61 -1.35 8.89 71.54
CA GLN A 61 -1.91 8.74 72.90
C GLN A 61 -0.83 8.67 73.97
N TYR A 62 0.28 7.97 73.72
CA TYR A 62 1.42 7.93 74.64
C TYR A 62 2.20 9.25 74.73
N SER A 63 2.20 10.06 73.67
CA SER A 63 2.88 11.38 73.67
C SER A 63 2.16 12.46 74.48
N HIS A 64 0.97 12.17 75.01
CA HIS A 64 0.19 13.13 75.81
C HIS A 64 0.33 12.96 77.32
N ASP A 65 0.92 11.85 77.79
CA ASP A 65 1.22 11.60 79.20
C ASP A 65 2.75 11.52 79.42
N ASP A 66 3.27 12.62 79.95
CA ASP A 66 4.48 12.81 80.75
C ASP A 66 5.93 12.86 80.16
N HIS A 67 6.55 13.98 80.57
CA HIS A 67 7.92 14.36 80.92
C HIS A 67 9.16 13.52 80.53
N GLU A 68 10.09 14.23 79.87
CA GLU A 68 11.57 14.12 79.89
C GLU A 68 12.25 12.73 79.92
N ASN A 69 12.64 12.25 78.73
CA ASN A 69 13.87 11.47 78.53
C ASN A 69 14.43 11.70 77.12
N VAL A 70 15.67 12.19 77.03
CA VAL A 70 16.30 12.65 75.77
C VAL A 70 16.51 11.50 74.77
N ASP A 71 16.77 10.27 75.21
CA ASP A 71 16.91 9.09 74.33
C ASP A 71 15.57 8.57 73.78
N GLN A 72 14.46 8.86 74.47
CA GLN A 72 13.11 8.43 74.07
C GLN A 72 12.53 9.29 72.94
N THR A 73 13.06 10.51 72.77
CA THR A 73 12.68 11.40 71.66
C THR A 73 13.20 10.92 70.31
N ASN A 74 14.40 10.32 70.25
CA ASN A 74 14.95 9.78 69.00
C ASN A 74 14.24 8.49 68.59
N LEU A 75 13.90 7.63 69.55
CA LEU A 75 13.12 6.41 69.30
C LEU A 75 11.70 6.73 68.82
N GLY A 76 11.01 7.67 69.47
CA GLY A 76 9.67 8.13 69.05
C GLY A 76 9.68 8.79 67.66
N LYS A 77 10.68 9.63 67.36
CA LYS A 77 10.88 10.21 66.02
C LYS A 77 11.19 9.14 64.96
N SER A 78 12.01 8.14 65.29
CA SER A 78 12.33 7.03 64.40
C SER A 78 11.10 6.15 64.11
N GLN A 79 10.29 5.84 65.11
CA GLN A 79 9.04 5.10 64.94
C GLN A 79 8.03 5.90 64.11
N LEU A 80 7.92 7.21 64.33
CA LEU A 80 7.10 8.10 63.51
C LEU A 80 7.50 8.07 62.03
N ILE A 81 8.81 8.20 61.74
CA ILE A 81 9.33 8.12 60.36
C ILE A 81 9.06 6.74 59.75
N PHE A 82 9.25 5.67 60.52
CA PHE A 82 8.97 4.30 60.07
C PHE A 82 7.49 4.10 59.71
N TYR A 83 6.56 4.51 60.57
CA TYR A 83 5.12 4.40 60.28
C TYR A 83 4.70 5.31 59.12
N LEU A 84 5.27 6.50 58.98
CA LEU A 84 5.05 7.37 57.82
C LEU A 84 5.56 6.75 56.51
N MET A 85 6.71 6.07 56.54
CA MET A 85 7.26 5.36 55.38
C MET A 85 6.40 4.16 54.97
N VAL A 86 5.94 3.36 55.95
CA VAL A 86 5.03 2.22 55.72
C VAL A 86 3.67 2.70 55.21
N LEU A 87 3.15 3.81 55.75
CA LEU A 87 1.92 4.45 55.29
C LEU A 87 2.07 4.92 53.84
N GLY A 88 3.17 5.62 53.52
CA GLY A 88 3.48 6.06 52.17
C GLY A 88 3.60 4.90 51.17
N GLN A 89 4.29 3.83 51.55
CA GLN A 89 4.42 2.62 50.74
C GLN A 89 3.06 1.94 50.52
N GLY A 90 2.24 1.83 51.57
CA GLY A 90 0.88 1.28 51.47
C GLY A 90 -0.01 2.09 50.52
N ILE A 91 0.04 3.43 50.62
CA ILE A 91 -0.69 4.33 49.72
C ILE A 91 -0.21 4.15 48.27
N LEU A 92 1.10 4.08 48.04
CA LEU A 92 1.66 3.85 46.70
C LEU A 92 1.21 2.51 46.09
N TYR A 93 1.11 1.44 46.89
CA TYR A 93 0.57 0.15 46.40
C TYR A 93 -0.92 0.23 46.05
N ILE A 94 -1.73 0.94 46.85
CA ILE A 94 -3.15 1.15 46.53
C ILE A 94 -3.29 1.98 45.25
N VAL A 95 -2.50 3.04 45.10
CA VAL A 95 -2.47 3.85 43.88
C VAL A 95 -2.06 3.00 42.68
N GLY A 96 -1.03 2.15 42.82
CA GLY A 96 -0.61 1.21 41.78
C GLY A 96 -1.72 0.23 41.36
N GLY A 97 -2.40 -0.38 42.33
CA GLY A 97 -3.53 -1.28 42.06
C GLY A 97 -4.73 -0.59 41.41
N LEU A 98 -5.04 0.64 41.82
CA LEU A 98 -6.09 1.44 41.18
C LEU A 98 -5.71 1.80 39.73
N LEU A 99 -4.47 2.21 39.48
CA LEU A 99 -3.98 2.50 38.14
C LEU A 99 -4.04 1.25 37.23
N GLU A 100 -3.77 0.06 37.76
CA GLU A 100 -3.88 -1.20 37.03
C GLU A 100 -5.33 -1.51 36.60
N ILE A 101 -6.30 -1.28 37.49
CA ILE A 101 -7.73 -1.43 37.16
C ILE A 101 -8.16 -0.44 36.08
N PHE A 102 -7.75 0.82 36.20
CA PHE A 102 -8.07 1.85 35.20
C PHE A 102 -7.26 1.72 33.91
N SER A 103 -6.21 0.88 33.88
CA SER A 103 -5.38 0.66 32.69
C SER A 103 -6.20 0.15 31.50
N PHE A 104 -7.30 -0.57 31.74
CA PHE A 104 -8.20 -1.03 30.69
C PHE A 104 -8.81 0.11 29.86
N ILE A 105 -9.07 1.26 30.49
CA ILE A 105 -9.57 2.46 29.81
C ILE A 105 -8.52 2.98 28.83
N LEU A 106 -7.26 3.05 29.28
CA LEU A 106 -6.13 3.42 28.41
C LEU A 106 -5.97 2.43 27.26
N ARG A 107 -6.06 1.12 27.51
CA ARG A 107 -5.92 0.08 26.48
C ARG A 107 -7.01 0.22 25.41
N ARG A 108 -8.29 0.33 25.79
CA ARG A 108 -9.38 0.53 24.82
C ARG A 108 -9.28 1.86 24.07
N SER A 109 -8.88 2.93 24.76
CA SER A 109 -8.62 4.22 24.10
C SER A 109 -7.50 4.07 23.06
N LEU A 110 -6.40 3.41 23.40
CA LEU A 110 -5.27 3.18 22.51
C LEU A 110 -5.65 2.32 21.31
N THR A 111 -6.43 1.24 21.50
CA THR A 111 -6.94 0.39 20.42
C THR A 111 -7.63 1.23 19.33
N ARG A 112 -8.45 2.20 19.72
CA ARG A 112 -9.17 3.06 18.77
C ARG A 112 -8.32 4.12 18.12
N HIS A 113 -7.44 4.78 18.88
CA HIS A 113 -6.53 5.78 18.32
C HIS A 113 -5.56 5.12 17.32
N ALA A 114 -5.04 3.94 17.65
CA ALA A 114 -4.26 3.10 16.74
C ALA A 114 -5.08 2.59 15.55
N GLY A 115 -6.41 2.41 15.72
CA GLY A 115 -7.32 1.99 14.65
C GLY A 115 -7.57 0.50 14.57
N PHE A 116 -7.13 -0.25 15.56
CA PHE A 116 -7.41 -1.68 15.58
C PHE A 116 -8.91 -1.90 15.86
N ARG A 117 -9.48 -2.89 15.19
CA ARG A 117 -10.89 -3.29 15.34
C ARG A 117 -10.98 -4.69 15.95
N GLY A 118 -12.13 -4.99 16.56
CA GLY A 118 -12.43 -6.31 17.10
C GLY A 118 -11.56 -6.80 18.28
N PRO A 119 -11.79 -8.04 18.73
CA PRO A 119 -11.02 -8.71 19.78
C PRO A 119 -9.52 -8.83 19.46
N GLN A 120 -9.12 -9.00 18.19
CA GLN A 120 -7.71 -9.07 17.82
C GLN A 120 -6.97 -7.75 18.11
N GLY A 121 -7.61 -6.61 17.81
CA GLY A 121 -7.05 -5.30 18.11
C GLY A 121 -6.82 -5.04 19.60
N LEU A 122 -7.64 -5.63 20.46
CA LEU A 122 -7.47 -5.55 21.91
C LEU A 122 -6.30 -6.45 22.37
N GLU A 123 -6.11 -7.62 21.73
CA GLU A 123 -4.99 -8.52 21.98
C GLU A 123 -3.64 -7.84 21.68
N TYR A 124 -3.53 -7.10 20.56
CA TYR A 124 -2.33 -6.32 20.22
C TYR A 124 -1.96 -5.29 21.29
N VAL A 125 -2.94 -4.53 21.77
CA VAL A 125 -2.71 -3.51 22.79
C VAL A 125 -2.40 -4.13 24.16
N ASN A 126 -2.99 -5.27 24.49
CA ASN A 126 -2.65 -6.01 25.70
C ASN A 126 -1.20 -6.51 25.67
N LEU A 127 -0.74 -7.04 24.54
CA LEU A 127 0.64 -7.47 24.35
C LEU A 127 1.62 -6.30 24.42
N TYR A 128 1.28 -5.17 23.78
CA TYR A 128 2.06 -3.94 23.90
C TYR A 128 2.15 -3.46 25.35
N TYR A 129 1.02 -3.45 26.08
CA TYR A 129 1.00 -3.04 27.48
C TYR A 129 1.91 -3.94 28.34
N ALA A 130 1.84 -5.26 28.14
CA ALA A 130 2.69 -6.21 28.85
C ALA A 130 4.19 -6.00 28.52
N TYR A 131 4.51 -5.72 27.25
CA TYR A 131 5.87 -5.39 26.80
C TYR A 131 6.42 -4.11 27.45
N VAL A 132 5.64 -3.03 27.43
CA VAL A 132 6.03 -1.76 28.08
C VAL A 132 6.17 -1.94 29.59
N PHE A 133 5.25 -2.68 30.21
CA PHE A 133 5.29 -2.96 31.64
C PHE A 133 6.55 -3.73 32.03
N ASP A 134 6.89 -4.82 31.33
CA ASP A 134 8.12 -5.58 31.56
C ASP A 134 9.37 -4.72 31.40
N LYS A 135 9.41 -3.85 30.38
CA LYS A 135 10.54 -2.94 30.14
C LYS A 135 10.67 -1.88 31.24
N CYS A 136 9.55 -1.32 31.70
CA CYS A 136 9.52 -0.40 32.83
C CYS A 136 9.98 -1.04 34.15
N MET A 137 9.70 -2.33 34.35
CA MET A 137 10.15 -3.07 35.53
C MET A 137 11.64 -3.42 35.51
N LYS A 138 12.25 -3.52 34.31
CA LYS A 138 13.67 -3.84 34.13
C LYS A 138 14.59 -2.62 34.08
N GLY A 139 14.06 -1.44 33.72
CA GLY A 139 14.82 -0.19 33.58
C GLY A 139 14.86 0.69 34.84
N ALA A 140 15.72 1.71 34.84
CA ALA A 140 15.71 2.75 35.88
C ALA A 140 14.41 3.58 35.80
N VAL A 141 13.66 3.63 36.90
CA VAL A 141 12.33 4.29 37.03
C VAL A 141 12.30 5.75 36.55
N LEU A 142 13.46 6.43 36.50
CA LEU A 142 13.59 7.85 36.17
C LEU A 142 13.95 8.14 34.70
N ALA A 143 14.25 7.12 33.89
CA ALA A 143 14.56 7.30 32.46
C ALA A 143 13.95 6.16 31.62
N PRO A 144 12.61 6.10 31.48
CA PRO A 144 11.97 5.09 30.67
C PRO A 144 12.39 5.24 29.20
N GLU A 145 12.91 4.17 28.62
CA GLU A 145 13.21 4.08 27.20
C GLU A 145 11.90 4.33 26.42
N LYS A 146 11.86 5.34 25.56
CA LYS A 146 10.64 5.75 24.85
C LYS A 146 10.22 4.68 23.84
N THR A 147 9.49 3.66 24.28
CA THR A 147 8.95 2.63 23.38
C THR A 147 7.64 3.10 22.76
N SER A 148 7.60 3.15 21.44
CA SER A 148 6.38 3.42 20.70
C SER A 148 5.67 2.12 20.29
N LEU A 149 4.39 2.22 19.95
CA LEU A 149 3.62 1.08 19.42
C LEU A 149 4.21 0.55 18.10
N ILE A 150 4.84 1.43 17.32
CA ILE A 150 5.56 1.09 16.08
C ILE A 150 6.83 0.29 16.43
N THR A 151 7.63 0.77 17.38
CA THR A 151 8.84 0.08 17.87
C THR A 151 8.49 -1.32 18.37
N PHE A 152 7.39 -1.46 19.13
CA PHE A 152 6.91 -2.76 19.57
C PHE A 152 6.50 -3.68 18.40
N ALA A 153 5.86 -3.14 17.37
CA ALA A 153 5.48 -3.94 16.21
C ALA A 153 6.71 -4.43 15.43
N VAL A 154 7.73 -3.57 15.26
CA VAL A 154 9.03 -3.93 14.67
C VAL A 154 9.77 -4.96 15.52
N ASP A 155 9.83 -4.80 16.83
CA ASP A 155 10.43 -5.77 17.75
C ASP A 155 9.71 -7.12 17.74
N SER A 156 8.38 -7.09 17.65
CA SER A 156 7.54 -8.29 17.56
C SER A 156 7.77 -9.02 16.23
N LEU A 157 7.93 -8.28 15.14
CA LEU A 157 8.29 -8.80 13.82
C LEU A 157 9.69 -9.43 13.80
N ASN A 158 10.63 -8.87 14.55
CA ASN A 158 12.00 -9.38 14.68
C ASN A 158 12.18 -10.45 15.77
N SER A 159 11.08 -10.90 16.39
CA SER A 159 11.12 -11.93 17.43
C SER A 159 11.15 -13.33 16.82
N GLY A 160 11.75 -14.30 17.51
CA GLY A 160 11.79 -15.70 17.05
C GLY A 160 10.47 -16.47 17.20
N SER A 161 9.34 -15.78 17.43
CA SER A 161 8.03 -16.41 17.65
C SER A 161 7.09 -16.10 16.47
N PRO A 162 6.69 -17.11 15.67
CA PRO A 162 5.82 -16.91 14.50
C PRO A 162 4.53 -16.16 14.81
N LYS A 163 3.95 -16.43 15.99
CA LYS A 163 2.75 -15.75 16.48
C LYS A 163 2.97 -14.26 16.75
N LYS A 164 4.08 -13.89 17.41
CA LYS A 164 4.44 -12.48 17.64
C LYS A 164 4.77 -11.78 16.32
N GLN A 165 5.39 -12.50 15.39
CA GLN A 165 5.73 -11.98 14.08
C GLN A 165 4.47 -11.63 13.26
N LEU A 166 3.48 -12.52 13.23
CA LEU A 166 2.18 -12.26 12.61
C LEU A 166 1.50 -11.03 13.21
N TYR A 167 1.55 -10.87 14.54
CA TYR A 167 1.00 -9.68 15.21
C TYR A 167 1.74 -8.40 14.84
N GLY A 168 3.08 -8.43 14.83
CA GLY A 168 3.90 -7.32 14.36
C GLY A 168 3.53 -6.92 12.93
N LEU A 169 3.40 -7.90 12.04
CA LEU A 169 3.04 -7.70 10.63
C LEU A 169 1.67 -7.04 10.45
N LYS A 170 0.64 -7.57 11.14
CA LYS A 170 -0.72 -7.02 11.09
C LYS A 170 -0.78 -5.60 11.67
N MET A 171 -0.10 -5.35 12.78
CA MET A 171 -0.02 -4.02 13.38
C MET A 171 0.64 -3.02 12.43
N LEU A 172 1.75 -3.40 11.80
CA LEU A 172 2.45 -2.57 10.81
C LEU A 172 1.57 -2.28 9.60
N LEU A 173 0.86 -3.28 9.07
CA LEU A 173 -0.06 -3.07 7.96
C LEU A 173 -1.15 -2.03 8.29
N THR A 174 -1.73 -2.11 9.49
CA THR A 174 -2.69 -1.10 9.98
C THR A 174 -2.08 0.30 10.11
N PHE A 175 -0.81 0.40 10.54
CA PHE A 175 -0.13 1.70 10.64
C PHE A 175 0.18 2.31 9.29
N LEU A 176 0.51 1.49 8.29
CA LEU A 176 0.78 1.95 6.93
C LEU A 176 -0.48 2.44 6.19
N GLU A 177 -1.68 2.10 6.67
CA GLU A 177 -2.97 2.57 6.13
C GLU A 177 -3.41 3.92 6.70
N LYS A 178 -2.75 4.39 7.77
CA LYS A 178 -3.17 5.59 8.49
C LYS A 178 -2.16 6.72 8.33
N ASP A 179 -2.60 7.82 7.72
CA ASP A 179 -1.79 9.01 7.45
C ASP A 179 -0.96 9.57 8.62
N PRO A 180 -1.42 9.64 9.89
CA PRO A 180 -0.59 10.19 10.96
C PRO A 180 0.52 9.25 11.47
N LEU A 181 0.46 7.94 11.15
CA LEU A 181 1.43 6.94 11.64
C LEU A 181 2.33 6.40 10.53
N LYS A 182 1.93 6.56 9.27
CA LYS A 182 2.59 6.03 8.08
C LYS A 182 4.06 6.43 7.99
N THR A 183 4.37 7.73 8.02
CA THR A 183 5.74 8.24 7.84
C THR A 183 6.70 7.72 8.90
N LYS A 184 6.26 7.69 10.17
CA LYS A 184 7.06 7.18 11.27
C LYS A 184 7.24 5.66 11.21
N ALA A 185 6.19 4.92 10.84
CA ALA A 185 6.27 3.47 10.66
C ALA A 185 7.25 3.09 9.56
N ILE A 186 7.24 3.83 8.44
CA ILE A 186 8.17 3.61 7.32
C ILE A 186 9.60 3.92 7.75
N SER A 187 9.86 5.05 8.41
CA SER A 187 11.22 5.39 8.87
C SER A 187 11.84 4.33 9.79
N GLU A 188 11.04 3.73 10.69
CA GLU A 188 11.50 2.67 11.61
C GLU A 188 11.67 1.32 10.90
N LEU A 189 10.89 1.06 9.84
CA LEU A 189 11.00 -0.18 9.09
C LEU A 189 12.22 -0.17 8.17
N THR A 190 12.45 0.93 7.46
CA THR A 190 13.55 1.10 6.51
C THR A 190 14.92 1.16 7.20
N THR A 191 15.00 1.73 8.41
CA THR A 191 16.26 1.83 9.17
C THR A 191 16.72 0.49 9.74
N SER A 192 15.83 -0.51 9.86
CA SER A 192 16.17 -1.82 10.43
C SER A 192 16.39 -2.87 9.33
N ILE A 193 17.65 -3.08 8.96
CA ILE A 193 18.09 -4.15 8.05
C ILE A 193 17.51 -5.51 8.48
N LYS A 194 17.55 -5.79 9.79
CA LYS A 194 17.00 -7.03 10.37
C LYS A 194 15.52 -7.23 10.02
N THR A 195 14.74 -6.15 10.02
CA THR A 195 13.32 -6.19 9.71
C THR A 195 13.09 -6.51 8.23
N MET A 196 13.88 -5.91 7.34
CA MET A 196 13.80 -6.20 5.90
C MET A 196 14.17 -7.66 5.61
N THR A 197 15.25 -8.17 6.20
CA THR A 197 15.62 -9.60 6.12
C THR A 197 14.52 -10.51 6.64
N CYS A 198 13.85 -10.12 7.73
CA CYS A 198 12.72 -10.88 8.27
C CYS A 198 11.54 -10.93 7.30
N LEU A 199 11.15 -9.80 6.69
CA LEU A 199 10.09 -9.74 5.68
C LEU A 199 10.40 -10.63 4.46
N ILE A 200 11.65 -10.60 3.99
CA ILE A 200 12.12 -11.47 2.89
C ILE A 200 12.01 -12.94 3.28
N SER A 201 12.45 -13.30 4.49
CA SER A 201 12.37 -14.68 4.97
C SER A 201 10.91 -15.17 5.05
N MET A 202 9.98 -14.30 5.42
CA MET A 202 8.55 -14.62 5.53
C MET A 202 7.87 -14.89 4.18
N LEU A 203 8.38 -14.32 3.09
CA LEU A 203 7.95 -14.68 1.74
C LEU A 203 8.35 -16.12 1.38
N GLY A 204 9.38 -16.67 2.03
CA GLY A 204 9.81 -18.06 1.84
C GLY A 204 9.02 -19.09 2.66
N TRP A 205 8.14 -18.67 3.57
CA TRP A 205 7.45 -19.60 4.47
C TRP A 205 6.27 -20.26 3.76
N THR A 206 6.43 -21.54 3.41
CA THR A 206 5.35 -22.36 2.87
C THR A 206 4.46 -22.86 4.02
N CYS A 207 3.14 -22.87 3.81
CA CYS A 207 2.15 -23.27 4.82
C CYS A 207 2.35 -24.69 5.42
N GLU A 208 3.23 -25.53 4.85
CA GLU A 208 3.55 -26.86 5.37
C GLU A 208 4.58 -26.90 6.50
N GLY A 209 5.51 -25.94 6.56
CA GLY A 209 6.64 -25.96 7.50
C GLY A 209 6.30 -25.63 8.96
N ASP A 210 5.28 -24.80 9.19
CA ASP A 210 4.93 -24.33 10.54
C ASP A 210 3.56 -24.80 10.97
N LYS A 211 3.52 -26.06 11.44
CA LYS A 211 2.37 -26.64 12.17
C LYS A 211 1.88 -25.74 13.31
N ASP A 212 2.74 -24.89 13.88
CA ASP A 212 2.43 -23.99 14.99
C ASP A 212 1.53 -22.80 14.61
N ILE A 213 1.60 -22.32 13.35
CA ILE A 213 0.71 -21.26 12.84
C ILE A 213 -0.69 -21.83 12.61
N ARG A 214 -0.79 -23.02 12.01
CA ARG A 214 -2.06 -23.77 11.87
C ARG A 214 -2.62 -24.20 13.22
N LEU A 215 -1.79 -24.62 14.18
CA LEU A 215 -2.26 -24.99 15.51
C LEU A 215 -2.79 -23.76 16.28
N CYS A 216 -2.22 -22.57 16.08
CA CYS A 216 -2.74 -21.33 16.67
C CYS A 216 -4.05 -20.84 16.04
N ALA A 217 -4.22 -20.98 14.72
CA ALA A 217 -5.46 -20.64 14.02
C ALA A 217 -6.56 -21.70 14.26
N ALA A 218 -6.22 -22.99 14.17
CA ALA A 218 -7.16 -24.10 14.33
C ALA A 218 -7.57 -24.37 15.79
N LYS A 219 -6.71 -24.12 16.80
CA LYS A 219 -7.13 -24.21 18.22
C LYS A 219 -8.23 -23.22 18.60
N LYS A 220 -8.52 -22.21 17.77
CA LYS A 220 -9.69 -21.34 17.99
C LYS A 220 -10.95 -21.80 17.27
N LEU A 221 -10.90 -22.86 16.45
CA LEU A 221 -12.08 -23.32 15.68
C LEU A 221 -12.53 -24.76 15.97
N LYS A 222 -11.78 -25.57 16.72
CA LYS A 222 -12.29 -26.82 17.30
C LYS A 222 -11.59 -27.13 18.61
N ASP A 223 -12.31 -26.94 19.72
CA ASP A 223 -12.62 -28.10 20.55
C ASP A 223 -14.11 -28.06 20.93
N PRO A 224 -14.81 -29.20 20.80
CA PRO A 224 -16.22 -29.25 20.41
C PRO A 224 -17.09 -29.93 21.48
N LEU A 225 -18.40 -29.78 21.32
CA LEU A 225 -19.41 -30.67 21.88
C LEU A 225 -19.01 -32.15 21.84
N LEU A 226 -19.09 -32.81 23.00
CA LEU A 226 -19.58 -34.17 23.28
C LEU A 226 -20.06 -34.08 24.76
N ASP A 227 -21.25 -34.49 25.19
CA ASP A 227 -21.99 -35.69 24.80
C ASP A 227 -23.44 -35.69 25.35
N ILE A 228 -24.32 -36.42 24.64
CA ILE A 228 -25.57 -37.13 25.05
C ILE A 228 -26.82 -36.37 25.58
N GLY A 229 -27.91 -36.46 24.80
CA GLY A 229 -29.18 -37.05 25.29
C GLY A 229 -30.31 -36.12 25.78
N SER A 230 -31.34 -35.92 24.96
CA SER A 230 -32.70 -35.50 25.34
C SER A 230 -33.43 -36.60 26.16
N PRO A 231 -34.65 -36.46 26.77
CA PRO A 231 -35.58 -35.31 26.91
C PRO A 231 -36.16 -35.10 28.34
N LYS A 232 -36.92 -34.00 28.58
CA LYS A 232 -38.32 -33.92 29.10
C LYS A 232 -38.66 -32.70 30.01
N ALA A 233 -39.85 -32.15 29.73
CA ALA A 233 -40.90 -31.66 30.65
C ALA A 233 -40.86 -30.23 31.26
N LYS A 234 -41.82 -29.42 30.73
CA LYS A 234 -42.70 -28.42 31.37
C LYS A 234 -42.53 -28.11 32.87
N GLN A 235 -42.48 -26.81 33.21
CA GLN A 235 -43.54 -26.19 34.02
C GLN A 235 -43.54 -24.66 33.97
N ASP A 236 -44.76 -24.13 34.00
CA ASP A 236 -45.18 -22.74 33.85
C ASP A 236 -45.14 -21.93 35.17
N SER A 237 -44.92 -20.61 34.99
CA SER A 237 -45.62 -19.50 35.69
C SER A 237 -45.12 -19.01 37.07
N PRO A 238 -45.62 -17.86 37.58
CA PRO A 238 -44.80 -16.68 37.90
C PRO A 238 -45.01 -16.23 39.37
N ILE A 239 -44.47 -15.06 39.74
CA ILE A 239 -45.04 -14.03 40.66
C ILE A 239 -44.01 -13.43 41.63
N GLN A 240 -43.88 -12.10 41.46
CA GLN A 240 -43.60 -11.02 42.42
C GLN A 240 -42.77 -11.28 43.68
N GLN A 241 -41.72 -10.48 43.83
CA GLN A 241 -41.37 -9.91 45.14
C GLN A 241 -41.06 -8.41 45.05
N VAL A 242 -42.06 -7.63 45.46
CA VAL A 242 -42.02 -6.58 46.50
C VAL A 242 -40.75 -5.71 46.60
N ARG A 243 -40.94 -4.46 46.19
CA ARG A 243 -40.19 -3.25 46.54
C ARG A 243 -39.94 -3.16 48.06
N ARG A 244 -38.67 -2.99 48.47
CA ARG A 244 -38.33 -2.31 49.73
C ARG A 244 -37.28 -1.23 49.43
N ASN A 245 -37.73 0.02 49.55
CA ASN A 245 -36.92 1.22 49.36
C ASN A 245 -35.89 1.34 50.49
N GLY A 246 -34.60 1.36 50.13
CA GLY A 246 -33.53 1.89 50.95
C GLY A 246 -32.73 2.89 50.11
N HIS A 247 -32.73 4.16 50.51
CA HIS A 247 -32.02 5.24 49.82
C HIS A 247 -30.50 4.98 49.84
N THR A 248 -30.00 4.34 48.79
CA THR A 248 -28.57 4.32 48.48
C THR A 248 -28.26 5.51 47.58
N SER A 249 -27.20 6.28 47.88
CA SER A 249 -26.89 7.49 47.12
C SER A 249 -26.72 7.18 45.61
N PRO A 250 -27.12 8.08 44.70
CA PRO A 250 -27.02 7.87 43.25
C PRO A 250 -25.58 7.53 42.80
N MET A 251 -24.59 8.07 43.51
CA MET A 251 -23.15 7.85 43.25
C MET A 251 -22.70 6.43 43.62
N LEU A 252 -23.26 5.83 44.68
CA LEU A 252 -22.93 4.45 45.06
C LEU A 252 -23.57 3.43 44.10
N LYS A 253 -24.79 3.73 43.61
CA LYS A 253 -25.44 2.97 42.54
C LYS A 253 -24.63 3.07 41.23
N TRP A 254 -24.10 4.27 40.92
CA TRP A 254 -23.21 4.53 39.79
C TRP A 254 -21.89 3.75 39.89
N LEU A 255 -21.23 3.75 41.05
CA LEU A 255 -19.99 2.98 41.29
C LEU A 255 -20.21 1.47 41.23
N LYS A 256 -21.34 0.96 41.75
CA LYS A 256 -21.71 -0.46 41.66
C LYS A 256 -21.91 -0.91 40.21
N GLU A 257 -22.69 -0.15 39.44
CA GLU A 257 -22.90 -0.40 38.00
C GLU A 257 -21.57 -0.35 37.22
N LEU A 258 -20.72 0.65 37.50
CA LEU A 258 -19.39 0.79 36.92
C LEU A 258 -18.51 -0.45 37.21
N SER A 259 -18.52 -0.94 38.46
CA SER A 259 -17.74 -2.11 38.88
C SER A 259 -18.20 -3.41 38.23
N ILE A 260 -19.52 -3.58 38.02
CA ILE A 260 -20.10 -4.75 37.36
C ILE A 260 -19.73 -4.76 35.88
N TYR A 261 -19.77 -3.58 35.23
CA TYR A 261 -19.42 -3.42 33.82
C TYR A 261 -17.91 -3.60 33.53
N CYS A 262 -17.05 -3.23 34.49
CA CYS A 262 -15.61 -3.49 34.40
C CYS A 262 -15.25 -4.99 34.50
N LEU A 263 -16.11 -5.82 35.10
CA LEU A 263 -15.83 -7.23 35.39
C LEU A 263 -16.49 -8.23 34.41
N ILE A 264 -17.59 -7.87 33.72
CA ILE A 264 -18.28 -8.76 32.75
C ILE A 264 -18.77 -7.94 31.53
N PRO A 265 -18.15 -8.08 30.34
CA PRO A 265 -18.55 -7.30 29.18
C PRO A 265 -19.64 -8.02 28.38
N ARG A 266 -20.90 -8.01 28.83
CA ARG A 266 -22.06 -8.33 27.96
C ARG A 266 -23.43 -8.01 28.59
N LYS A 267 -23.88 -6.75 28.44
CA LYS A 267 -25.24 -6.28 28.07
C LYS A 267 -25.52 -4.88 28.64
N GLU A 268 -26.10 -4.01 27.79
CA GLU A 268 -26.59 -2.68 28.18
C GLU A 268 -27.65 -2.76 29.29
N PRO A 269 -27.61 -1.86 30.29
CA PRO A 269 -28.63 -1.79 31.32
C PRO A 269 -29.89 -1.14 30.74
N THR A 270 -30.97 -1.91 30.67
CA THR A 270 -32.25 -1.51 30.05
C THR A 270 -33.16 -0.65 30.92
N ASN A 271 -32.75 -0.24 32.12
CA ASN A 271 -33.57 0.62 32.97
C ASN A 271 -32.72 1.55 33.86
N MET A 272 -32.52 2.78 33.40
CA MET A 272 -32.01 3.87 34.23
C MET A 272 -33.03 5.02 34.15
N ASP A 273 -33.68 5.32 35.28
CA ASP A 273 -34.69 6.38 35.41
C ASP A 273 -34.18 7.72 34.86
N GLU A 274 -35.10 8.42 34.18
CA GLU A 274 -34.95 9.64 33.38
C GLU A 274 -34.42 10.88 34.14
N GLN A 275 -34.13 10.77 35.44
CA GLN A 275 -33.86 11.92 36.31
C GLN A 275 -32.43 12.51 36.21
N ASN A 276 -31.49 11.89 35.49
CA ASN A 276 -30.12 12.41 35.39
C ASN A 276 -29.63 12.52 33.94
N SER A 277 -30.14 13.53 33.21
CA SER A 277 -29.80 13.79 31.80
C SER A 277 -28.30 14.04 31.57
N HIS A 278 -27.60 14.63 32.53
CA HIS A 278 -26.15 14.85 32.46
C HIS A 278 -25.35 13.56 32.63
N VAL A 279 -25.79 12.66 33.53
CA VAL A 279 -25.14 11.37 33.76
C VAL A 279 -25.39 10.44 32.58
N LEU A 280 -26.59 10.43 32.00
CA LEU A 280 -26.90 9.64 30.80
C LEU A 280 -26.14 10.15 29.56
N ARG A 281 -25.99 11.47 29.41
CA ARG A 281 -25.19 12.06 28.32
C ARG A 281 -23.69 11.80 28.52
N CYS A 282 -23.22 11.83 29.76
CA CYS A 282 -21.86 11.42 30.12
C CYS A 282 -21.67 9.91 29.86
N TRP A 283 -22.62 9.07 30.26
CA TRP A 283 -22.66 7.63 30.01
C TRP A 283 -22.63 7.32 28.52
N LYS A 284 -23.47 7.95 27.69
CA LYS A 284 -23.45 7.76 26.22
C LYS A 284 -22.11 8.19 25.60
N ARG A 285 -21.49 9.28 26.09
CA ARG A 285 -20.14 9.69 25.63
C ARG A 285 -19.06 8.70 26.06
N ILE A 286 -19.21 8.13 27.24
CA ILE A 286 -18.29 7.18 27.85
C ILE A 286 -18.42 5.79 27.22
N THR A 287 -19.64 5.26 27.01
CA THR A 287 -19.90 3.99 26.32
C THR A 287 -19.50 4.09 24.85
N LYS A 288 -19.78 5.23 24.19
CA LYS A 288 -19.23 5.53 22.86
C LYS A 288 -17.71 5.63 22.88
N ARG A 289 -17.04 5.90 24.01
CA ARG A 289 -15.57 5.83 24.21
C ARG A 289 -15.06 4.43 24.61
N TRP A 290 -15.95 3.50 24.98
CA TRP A 290 -15.61 2.16 25.48
C TRP A 290 -16.00 0.98 24.58
N SER A 291 -16.89 1.15 23.60
CA SER A 291 -17.17 0.13 22.58
C SER A 291 -15.94 -0.19 21.72
N VAL A 292 -15.63 -1.47 21.51
CA VAL A 292 -14.62 -1.83 20.49
C VAL A 292 -15.28 -1.63 19.12
N PRO A 293 -14.63 -0.99 18.13
CA PRO A 293 -15.17 -0.92 16.77
C PRO A 293 -15.44 -2.34 16.27
N GLU A 294 -16.62 -2.55 15.69
CA GLU A 294 -17.01 -3.87 15.16
C GLU A 294 -16.02 -4.32 14.08
N GLU A 295 -15.75 -5.63 14.08
CA GLU A 295 -14.94 -6.29 13.06
C GLU A 295 -15.69 -6.20 11.73
N GLU A 296 -15.02 -5.74 10.67
CA GLU A 296 -15.46 -6.09 9.32
C GLU A 296 -15.31 -7.62 9.16
N PRO A 297 -16.21 -8.30 8.42
CA PRO A 297 -16.18 -9.75 8.29
C PRO A 297 -14.78 -10.18 7.87
N SER A 298 -14.10 -10.88 8.78
CA SER A 298 -12.71 -11.29 8.62
C SER A 298 -12.60 -12.17 7.39
N THR A 299 -12.05 -11.64 6.30
CA THR A 299 -11.45 -12.49 5.28
C THR A 299 -10.25 -13.16 5.94
N ASP A 300 -10.05 -14.46 5.75
CA ASP A 300 -8.92 -15.26 6.27
C ASP A 300 -7.56 -14.69 5.82
N GLN A 301 -7.14 -13.52 6.28
CA GLN A 301 -5.89 -12.84 5.91
C GLN A 301 -4.73 -13.26 6.80
N ASP A 302 -4.58 -14.57 7.02
CA ASP A 302 -3.48 -15.13 7.81
C ASP A 302 -2.32 -15.65 6.91
N HIS A 303 -2.35 -15.33 5.61
CA HIS A 303 -1.31 -15.71 4.66
C HIS A 303 -0.12 -14.75 4.75
N LEU A 304 0.92 -15.18 5.47
CA LEU A 304 2.16 -14.42 5.68
C LEU A 304 2.82 -13.93 4.38
N PRO A 305 2.89 -14.71 3.27
CA PRO A 305 3.45 -14.19 2.03
C PRO A 305 2.68 -13.00 1.46
N LEU A 306 1.35 -13.04 1.51
CA LEU A 306 0.49 -11.93 1.06
C LEU A 306 0.69 -10.68 1.92
N LEU A 307 0.69 -10.83 3.24
CA LEU A 307 0.93 -9.71 4.16
C LEU A 307 2.32 -9.11 3.97
N GLY A 308 3.35 -9.94 3.80
CA GLY A 308 4.71 -9.51 3.48
C GLY A 308 4.77 -8.72 2.17
N MET A 309 4.12 -9.23 1.12
CA MET A 309 4.06 -8.56 -0.18
C MET A 309 3.36 -7.20 -0.12
N LEU A 310 2.24 -7.11 0.61
CA LEU A 310 1.51 -5.84 0.79
C LEU A 310 2.35 -4.79 1.52
N ILE A 311 3.15 -5.19 2.51
CA ILE A 311 4.07 -4.28 3.19
C ILE A 311 5.16 -3.82 2.23
N LEU A 312 5.78 -4.73 1.46
CA LEU A 312 6.79 -4.36 0.47
C LEU A 312 6.24 -3.40 -0.59
N GLY A 313 5.03 -3.64 -1.10
CA GLY A 313 4.34 -2.72 -2.00
C GLY A 313 4.12 -1.33 -1.39
N LYS A 314 3.70 -1.27 -0.12
CA LYS A 314 3.52 0.01 0.60
C LYS A 314 4.84 0.75 0.84
N LEU A 315 5.95 0.05 1.04
CA LEU A 315 7.27 0.67 1.19
C LEU A 315 7.79 1.20 -0.15
N ALA A 316 7.70 0.39 -1.21
CA ALA A 316 8.13 0.77 -2.56
C ALA A 316 7.30 1.91 -3.18
N SER A 317 6.05 2.09 -2.74
CA SER A 317 5.24 3.23 -3.16
C SER A 317 5.61 4.54 -2.46
N PHE A 318 6.31 4.49 -1.31
CA PHE A 318 6.59 5.67 -0.50
C PHE A 318 7.75 6.52 -1.03
N ASP A 319 8.91 5.91 -1.30
CA ASP A 319 10.07 6.61 -1.85
C ASP A 319 10.97 5.68 -2.68
N LEU A 320 11.90 6.30 -3.43
CA LEU A 320 12.85 5.58 -4.27
C LEU A 320 13.90 4.82 -3.44
N GLU A 321 14.30 5.34 -2.29
CA GLU A 321 15.34 4.70 -1.46
C GLU A 321 14.86 3.35 -0.92
N ASN A 322 13.59 3.25 -0.52
CA ASN A 322 12.96 1.99 -0.13
C ASN A 322 12.99 0.99 -1.30
N CYS A 323 12.72 1.43 -2.54
CA CYS A 323 12.84 0.54 -3.70
C CYS A 323 14.26 0.02 -3.87
N ILE A 324 15.26 0.89 -3.66
CA ILE A 324 16.68 0.53 -3.73
C ILE A 324 17.03 -0.47 -2.64
N GLU A 325 16.62 -0.24 -1.39
CA GLU A 325 16.90 -1.17 -0.29
C GLU A 325 16.19 -2.51 -0.46
N ILE A 326 14.93 -2.51 -0.90
CA ILE A 326 14.19 -3.73 -1.19
C ILE A 326 14.89 -4.51 -2.30
N SER A 327 15.34 -3.85 -3.37
CA SER A 327 15.96 -4.55 -4.50
C SER A 327 17.35 -5.11 -4.21
N ARG A 328 18.07 -4.61 -3.18
CA ARG A 328 19.37 -5.16 -2.73
C ARG A 328 19.23 -6.54 -2.07
N ALA A 329 18.04 -6.89 -1.61
CA ALA A 329 17.75 -8.18 -1.02
C ALA A 329 18.02 -9.34 -1.99
N THR A 330 19.02 -10.16 -1.68
CA THR A 330 19.37 -11.33 -2.50
C THR A 330 18.20 -12.30 -2.63
N GLY A 331 17.86 -12.68 -3.86
CA GLY A 331 16.79 -13.64 -4.16
C GLY A 331 15.36 -13.10 -4.06
N LEU A 332 15.15 -11.87 -3.56
CA LEU A 332 13.80 -11.33 -3.36
C LEU A 332 13.05 -11.15 -4.69
N ILE A 333 13.69 -10.57 -5.70
CA ILE A 333 13.05 -10.35 -7.02
C ILE A 333 12.63 -11.67 -7.64
N SER A 334 13.49 -12.70 -7.58
CA SER A 334 13.14 -14.04 -8.05
C SER A 334 11.95 -14.61 -7.29
N LYS A 335 11.88 -14.44 -5.96
CA LYS A 335 10.73 -14.86 -5.15
C LYS A 335 9.45 -14.12 -5.52
N ILE A 336 9.53 -12.82 -5.77
CA ILE A 336 8.37 -12.02 -6.24
C ILE A 336 7.88 -12.54 -7.60
N ILE A 337 8.79 -12.86 -8.52
CA ILE A 337 8.45 -13.42 -9.84
C ILE A 337 7.85 -14.82 -9.71
N GLU A 338 8.27 -15.64 -8.75
CA GLU A 338 7.66 -16.94 -8.49
C GLU A 338 6.18 -16.82 -8.12
N PHE A 339 5.80 -15.78 -7.36
CA PHE A 339 4.41 -15.51 -6.99
C PHE A 339 3.53 -15.03 -8.14
N THR A 340 4.09 -14.69 -9.30
CA THR A 340 3.30 -14.39 -10.51
C THR A 340 2.88 -15.65 -11.27
N SER A 341 3.44 -16.82 -10.93
CA SER A 341 3.16 -18.07 -11.62
C SER A 341 1.71 -18.52 -11.44
N SER A 342 1.09 -18.92 -12.56
CA SER A 342 -0.21 -19.59 -12.57
C SER A 342 -0.14 -21.04 -12.04
N ARG A 343 1.07 -21.62 -11.96
CA ARG A 343 1.29 -23.04 -11.61
C ARG A 343 1.80 -23.23 -10.18
N THR A 344 1.53 -22.29 -9.28
CA THR A 344 1.93 -22.50 -7.89
C THR A 344 1.15 -23.69 -7.32
N GLU A 345 1.83 -24.85 -7.20
CA GLU A 345 1.40 -26.07 -6.52
C GLU A 345 1.26 -25.85 -5.01
N MET A 346 0.69 -24.71 -4.60
CA MET A 346 0.47 -24.39 -3.21
C MET A 346 -0.89 -24.95 -2.82
N THR A 347 -0.89 -26.26 -2.56
CA THR A 347 -2.04 -27.15 -2.29
C THR A 347 -2.96 -26.74 -1.13
N ASN A 348 -2.78 -25.56 -0.52
CA ASN A 348 -3.45 -25.12 0.71
C ASN A 348 -3.87 -23.63 0.74
N ILE A 349 -3.84 -22.88 -0.38
CA ILE A 349 -4.23 -21.45 -0.42
C ILE A 349 -5.59 -21.29 -1.11
N ASN A 350 -6.45 -20.42 -0.58
CA ASN A 350 -7.72 -20.06 -1.22
C ASN A 350 -7.43 -19.31 -2.53
N GLU A 351 -8.15 -19.64 -3.61
CA GLU A 351 -8.03 -19.00 -4.94
C GLU A 351 -8.00 -17.47 -4.85
N THR A 352 -8.80 -16.89 -3.95
CA THR A 352 -8.84 -15.43 -3.72
C THR A 352 -7.53 -14.85 -3.18
N GLN A 353 -6.88 -15.54 -2.25
CA GLN A 353 -5.61 -15.10 -1.68
C GLN A 353 -4.46 -15.27 -2.67
N GLN A 354 -4.50 -16.33 -3.48
CA GLN A 354 -3.52 -16.55 -4.55
C GLN A 354 -3.63 -15.45 -5.61
N ALA A 355 -4.85 -15.08 -6.01
CA ALA A 355 -5.09 -13.96 -6.91
C ALA A 355 -4.58 -12.62 -6.35
N LEU A 356 -4.83 -12.34 -5.05
CA LEU A 356 -4.33 -11.13 -4.39
C LEU A 356 -2.80 -11.10 -4.28
N LEU A 357 -2.17 -12.24 -3.97
CA LEU A 357 -0.71 -12.33 -3.88
C LEU A 357 -0.08 -12.12 -5.26
N LYS A 358 -0.65 -12.73 -6.29
CA LYS A 358 -0.26 -12.55 -7.69
C LYS A 358 -0.37 -11.08 -8.12
N GLY A 359 -1.52 -10.45 -7.84
CA GLY A 359 -1.75 -9.03 -8.13
C GLY A 359 -0.75 -8.12 -7.41
N SER A 360 -0.55 -8.31 -6.12
CA SER A 360 0.40 -7.53 -5.32
C SER A 360 1.86 -7.70 -5.78
N SER A 361 2.21 -8.90 -6.24
CA SER A 361 3.55 -9.20 -6.78
C SER A 361 3.79 -8.50 -8.12
N LEU A 362 2.81 -8.54 -9.02
CA LEU A 362 2.87 -7.79 -10.28
C LEU A 362 2.91 -6.29 -10.05
N GLU A 363 2.12 -5.76 -9.11
CA GLU A 363 2.13 -4.34 -8.77
C GLU A 363 3.54 -3.88 -8.33
N LEU A 364 4.21 -4.67 -7.48
CA LEU A 364 5.56 -4.39 -7.04
C LEU A 364 6.59 -4.46 -8.18
N LEU A 365 6.52 -5.47 -9.06
CA LEU A 365 7.39 -5.58 -10.24
C LEU A 365 7.17 -4.43 -11.23
N THR A 366 5.91 -4.07 -11.45
CA THR A 366 5.53 -2.92 -12.28
C THR A 366 6.05 -1.63 -11.68
N ARG A 367 6.00 -1.47 -10.35
CA ARG A 367 6.58 -0.32 -9.66
C ARG A 367 8.09 -0.23 -9.86
N PHE A 368 8.81 -1.35 -9.70
CA PHE A 368 10.25 -1.39 -9.93
C PHE A 368 10.62 -1.05 -11.37
N SER A 369 9.97 -1.69 -12.35
CA SER A 369 10.25 -1.46 -13.78
C SER A 369 9.89 -0.05 -14.26
N SER A 370 8.91 0.60 -13.61
CA SER A 370 8.49 1.99 -13.90
C SER A 370 9.43 3.04 -13.31
N THR A 371 10.45 2.63 -12.55
CA THR A 371 11.38 3.56 -11.93
C THR A 371 12.22 4.25 -13.01
N LYS A 372 12.49 5.54 -12.79
CA LYS A 372 13.26 6.39 -13.70
C LYS A 372 14.75 6.38 -13.35
N GLY A 373 15.57 6.78 -14.31
CA GLY A 373 17.01 6.92 -14.20
C GLY A 373 17.77 5.61 -14.20
N GLU A 374 19.06 5.68 -13.86
CA GLU A 374 20.00 4.55 -13.86
C GLU A 374 19.47 3.35 -13.04
N PHE A 375 18.94 3.60 -11.84
CA PHE A 375 18.34 2.54 -11.03
C PHE A 375 17.17 1.85 -11.75
N GLY A 376 16.35 2.59 -12.47
CA GLY A 376 15.27 2.05 -13.29
C GLY A 376 15.76 1.10 -14.38
N VAL A 377 16.86 1.46 -15.05
CA VAL A 377 17.51 0.61 -16.07
C VAL A 377 18.00 -0.69 -15.44
N ILE A 378 18.75 -0.60 -14.33
CA ILE A 378 19.25 -1.76 -13.60
C ILE A 378 18.10 -2.69 -13.16
N MET A 379 17.00 -2.11 -12.67
CA MET A 379 15.84 -2.88 -12.22
C MET A 379 15.12 -3.58 -13.36
N ARG A 380 14.91 -2.91 -14.50
CA ARG A 380 14.32 -3.56 -15.68
C ARG A 380 15.19 -4.72 -16.14
N GLN A 381 16.50 -4.51 -16.28
CA GLN A 381 17.44 -5.56 -16.67
C GLN A 381 17.38 -6.76 -15.70
N ARG A 382 17.46 -6.53 -14.39
CA ARG A 382 17.43 -7.59 -13.39
C ARG A 382 16.11 -8.38 -13.38
N ILE A 383 14.98 -7.69 -13.61
CA ILE A 383 13.67 -8.35 -13.72
C ILE A 383 13.62 -9.21 -14.99
N SER A 384 14.05 -8.66 -16.13
CA SER A 384 14.07 -9.34 -17.43
C SER A 384 14.95 -10.59 -17.47
N GLU A 385 16.07 -10.60 -16.73
CA GLU A 385 17.01 -11.73 -16.69
C GLU A 385 16.42 -13.01 -16.07
N HIS A 386 15.24 -12.94 -15.43
CA HIS A 386 14.63 -14.11 -14.80
C HIS A 386 14.00 -15.06 -15.85
N PRO A 387 14.48 -16.32 -16.00
CA PRO A 387 14.11 -17.19 -17.12
C PRO A 387 12.61 -17.51 -17.27
N PHE A 388 11.88 -17.54 -16.15
CA PHE A 388 10.46 -17.92 -16.14
C PHE A 388 9.50 -16.72 -16.17
N LEU A 389 10.02 -15.49 -16.16
CA LEU A 389 9.17 -14.30 -16.06
C LEU A 389 8.21 -14.21 -17.26
N LEU A 390 8.75 -14.24 -18.48
CA LEU A 390 7.94 -14.03 -19.68
C LEU A 390 6.89 -15.12 -19.87
N SER A 391 7.19 -16.37 -19.49
CA SER A 391 6.19 -17.45 -19.48
C SER A 391 5.06 -17.17 -18.49
N HIS A 392 5.35 -16.68 -17.27
CA HIS A 392 4.31 -16.34 -16.31
C HIS A 392 3.43 -15.18 -16.82
N LEU A 393 4.03 -14.17 -17.46
CA LEU A 393 3.30 -13.04 -18.02
C LEU A 393 2.43 -13.47 -19.22
N ALA A 394 2.93 -14.36 -20.08
CA ALA A 394 2.15 -14.94 -21.17
C ALA A 394 0.93 -15.72 -20.64
N ASP A 395 1.11 -16.56 -19.61
CA ASP A 395 0.02 -17.31 -18.98
C ASP A 395 -1.07 -16.38 -18.43
N ILE A 396 -0.69 -15.23 -17.86
CA ILE A 396 -1.65 -14.25 -17.33
C ILE A 396 -2.47 -13.60 -18.45
N LEU A 397 -1.83 -13.24 -19.55
CA LEU A 397 -2.52 -12.64 -20.70
C LEU A 397 -3.44 -13.64 -21.41
N ASP A 398 -3.07 -14.92 -21.43
CA ASP A 398 -3.81 -15.99 -22.11
C ASP A 398 -4.98 -16.56 -21.28
N ASP A 399 -4.85 -16.56 -19.95
CA ASP A 399 -5.85 -17.10 -19.03
C ASP A 399 -7.15 -16.29 -19.07
N SER A 400 -8.25 -16.93 -19.51
CA SER A 400 -9.58 -16.31 -19.56
C SER A 400 -10.14 -15.96 -18.18
N GLY A 401 -9.71 -16.65 -17.12
CA GLY A 401 -10.09 -16.39 -15.73
C GLY A 401 -9.36 -15.21 -15.09
N SER A 402 -8.29 -14.70 -15.71
CA SER A 402 -7.54 -13.56 -15.18
C SER A 402 -8.36 -12.25 -15.23
N SER A 403 -8.25 -11.45 -14.16
CA SER A 403 -8.93 -10.16 -14.08
C SER A 403 -8.34 -9.15 -15.07
N GLN A 404 -9.14 -8.16 -15.48
CA GLN A 404 -8.66 -7.06 -16.33
C GLN A 404 -7.50 -6.30 -15.68
N GLU A 405 -7.50 -6.18 -14.35
CA GLU A 405 -6.43 -5.51 -13.58
C GLU A 405 -5.09 -6.27 -13.66
N LEU A 406 -5.12 -7.60 -13.60
CA LEU A 406 -3.91 -8.42 -13.75
C LEU A 406 -3.33 -8.30 -15.16
N ARG A 407 -4.20 -8.34 -16.19
CA ARG A 407 -3.77 -8.10 -17.57
C ARG A 407 -3.24 -6.68 -17.77
N GLU A 408 -3.86 -5.68 -17.14
CA GLU A 408 -3.40 -4.27 -17.19
C GLU A 408 -1.99 -4.14 -16.64
N LEU A 409 -1.74 -4.68 -15.42
CA LEU A 409 -0.43 -4.70 -14.79
C LEU A 409 0.60 -5.46 -15.63
N THR A 410 0.19 -6.54 -16.29
CA THR A 410 1.05 -7.37 -17.13
C THR A 410 1.44 -6.65 -18.41
N SER A 411 0.49 -6.03 -19.11
CA SER A 411 0.76 -5.18 -20.28
C SER A 411 1.68 -4.01 -19.92
N GLU A 412 1.48 -3.42 -18.75
CA GLU A 412 2.34 -2.35 -18.25
C GLU A 412 3.77 -2.80 -17.95
N LEU A 413 3.92 -3.95 -17.29
CA LEU A 413 5.23 -4.54 -17.02
C LEU A 413 5.96 -4.86 -18.33
N LEU A 414 5.29 -5.52 -19.29
CA LEU A 414 5.86 -5.84 -20.60
C LEU A 414 6.31 -4.58 -21.35
N ARG A 415 5.49 -3.52 -21.35
CA ARG A 415 5.87 -2.22 -21.93
C ARG A 415 7.17 -1.70 -21.31
N ASN A 416 7.29 -1.75 -19.99
CA ASN A 416 8.48 -1.27 -19.30
C ASN A 416 9.70 -2.13 -19.64
N LEU A 417 9.59 -3.46 -19.61
CA LEU A 417 10.70 -4.35 -19.90
C LEU A 417 11.17 -4.26 -21.37
N ALA A 418 10.24 -4.04 -22.31
CA ALA A 418 10.54 -3.85 -23.73
C ALA A 418 11.34 -2.57 -24.04
N MET A 419 11.52 -1.67 -23.07
CA MET A 419 12.43 -0.54 -23.21
C MET A 419 13.90 -0.99 -23.32
N GLU A 420 14.22 -2.17 -22.81
CA GLU A 420 15.56 -2.77 -22.91
C GLU A 420 15.69 -3.56 -24.22
N GLY A 421 16.75 -3.29 -24.99
CA GLY A 421 16.91 -3.80 -26.36
C GLY A 421 16.84 -5.33 -26.49
N ASN A 422 17.55 -6.07 -25.64
CA ASN A 422 17.58 -7.53 -25.71
C ASN A 422 16.23 -8.15 -25.32
N THR A 423 15.61 -7.65 -24.25
CA THR A 423 14.32 -8.18 -23.76
C THR A 423 13.19 -7.94 -24.75
N LYS A 424 13.24 -6.84 -25.51
CA LYS A 424 12.25 -6.53 -26.54
C LYS A 424 12.12 -7.66 -27.58
N GLU A 425 13.23 -8.19 -28.05
CA GLU A 425 13.25 -9.29 -29.02
C GLU A 425 12.77 -10.61 -28.39
N GLU A 426 13.16 -10.90 -27.14
CA GLU A 426 12.69 -12.08 -26.41
C GLU A 426 11.17 -12.07 -26.19
N ILE A 427 10.60 -10.91 -25.82
CA ILE A 427 9.14 -10.75 -25.69
C ILE A 427 8.47 -11.00 -27.04
N GLY A 428 9.03 -10.45 -28.12
CA GLY A 428 8.50 -10.60 -29.48
C GLY A 428 8.47 -12.03 -30.01
N GLN A 429 9.41 -12.88 -29.58
CA GLN A 429 9.43 -14.31 -29.93
C GLN A 429 8.26 -15.09 -29.32
N ILE A 430 7.67 -14.61 -28.22
CA ILE A 430 6.53 -15.25 -27.57
C ILE A 430 5.24 -14.75 -28.22
N ARG A 431 4.85 -15.38 -29.33
CA ARG A 431 3.69 -14.97 -30.15
C ARG A 431 2.40 -14.75 -29.35
N VAL A 432 2.16 -15.55 -28.31
CA VAL A 432 0.97 -15.40 -27.43
C VAL A 432 0.92 -14.01 -26.79
N ILE A 433 2.07 -13.43 -26.40
CA ILE A 433 2.10 -12.08 -25.82
C ILE A 433 1.64 -11.05 -26.84
N ILE A 434 2.20 -11.07 -28.05
CA ILE A 434 1.81 -10.14 -29.13
C ILE A 434 0.32 -10.30 -29.46
N SER A 435 -0.14 -11.53 -29.67
CA SER A 435 -1.54 -11.84 -29.99
C SER A 435 -2.51 -11.30 -28.94
N ARG A 436 -2.23 -11.55 -27.65
CA ARG A 436 -3.10 -11.10 -26.54
C ARG A 436 -3.06 -9.58 -26.33
N LEU A 437 -1.90 -8.94 -26.52
CA LEU A 437 -1.79 -7.47 -26.50
C LEU A 437 -2.55 -6.84 -27.67
N MET A 438 -2.44 -7.40 -28.88
CA MET A 438 -3.20 -6.95 -30.05
C MET A 438 -4.70 -7.11 -29.82
N HIS A 439 -5.13 -8.26 -29.31
CA HIS A 439 -6.54 -8.46 -28.97
C HIS A 439 -7.04 -7.45 -27.94
N ALA A 440 -6.27 -7.20 -26.86
CA ALA A 440 -6.64 -6.20 -25.86
C ALA A 440 -6.67 -4.76 -26.41
N PHE A 441 -5.83 -4.44 -27.40
CA PHE A 441 -5.76 -3.12 -28.02
C PHE A 441 -6.83 -2.88 -29.09
N LEU A 442 -7.15 -3.90 -29.89
CA LEU A 442 -7.96 -3.79 -31.10
C LEU A 442 -9.40 -4.29 -30.93
N SER A 443 -9.66 -5.20 -29.98
CA SER A 443 -10.99 -5.82 -29.85
C SER A 443 -12.10 -4.79 -29.56
N GLN A 444 -13.23 -4.95 -30.24
CA GLN A 444 -14.46 -4.18 -29.99
C GLN A 444 -15.10 -4.54 -28.63
N ASP A 445 -14.84 -5.72 -28.08
CA ASP A 445 -15.27 -6.07 -26.72
C ASP A 445 -14.57 -5.21 -25.65
N ALA A 446 -13.39 -4.66 -25.97
CA ALA A 446 -12.68 -3.67 -25.15
C ALA A 446 -13.29 -2.25 -25.24
N LEU A 447 -14.40 -2.07 -25.96
CA LEU A 447 -15.24 -0.86 -25.89
C LEU A 447 -16.16 -0.86 -24.66
N SER A 448 -16.06 -1.87 -23.78
CA SER A 448 -16.71 -1.80 -22.46
C SER A 448 -16.37 -0.45 -21.83
N SER A 449 -17.39 0.35 -21.49
CA SER A 449 -17.22 1.70 -20.94
C SER A 449 -16.58 1.72 -19.55
N THR A 450 -16.18 0.57 -19.01
CA THR A 450 -15.49 0.45 -17.73
C THR A 450 -14.09 1.07 -17.83
N ASP A 451 -13.73 1.80 -16.77
CA ASP A 451 -12.42 2.45 -16.66
C ASP A 451 -11.26 1.44 -16.78
N SER A 452 -11.41 0.24 -16.18
CA SER A 452 -10.42 -0.85 -16.24
C SER A 452 -10.16 -1.36 -17.66
N GLY A 453 -11.20 -1.55 -18.47
CA GLY A 453 -11.05 -2.00 -19.85
C GLY A 453 -10.31 -0.97 -20.72
N GLN A 454 -10.59 0.31 -20.49
CA GLN A 454 -9.94 1.42 -21.19
C GLN A 454 -8.46 1.54 -20.81
N ARG A 455 -8.12 1.38 -19.52
CA ARG A 455 -6.72 1.35 -19.09
C ARG A 455 -5.96 0.17 -19.67
N LEU A 456 -6.52 -1.04 -19.63
CA LEU A 456 -5.92 -2.22 -20.26
C LEU A 456 -5.66 -2.00 -21.75
N ARG A 457 -6.63 -1.46 -22.48
CA ARG A 457 -6.50 -1.15 -23.91
C ARG A 457 -5.34 -0.19 -24.17
N MET A 458 -5.30 0.92 -23.42
CA MET A 458 -4.22 1.91 -23.52
C MET A 458 -2.85 1.31 -23.21
N LYS A 459 -2.70 0.58 -22.10
CA LYS A 459 -1.42 -0.04 -21.69
C LYS A 459 -0.95 -1.09 -22.70
N SER A 460 -1.88 -1.86 -23.28
CA SER A 460 -1.55 -2.86 -24.30
C SER A 460 -1.07 -2.22 -25.60
N GLY A 461 -1.74 -1.16 -26.07
CA GLY A 461 -1.27 -0.40 -27.23
C GLY A 461 0.11 0.24 -26.99
N GLN A 462 0.35 0.79 -25.80
CA GLN A 462 1.67 1.33 -25.45
C GLN A 462 2.75 0.24 -25.44
N ALA A 463 2.44 -0.97 -24.94
CA ALA A 463 3.36 -2.09 -24.95
C ALA A 463 3.73 -2.48 -26.39
N LEU A 464 2.73 -2.62 -27.27
CA LEU A 464 2.93 -2.89 -28.70
C LEU A 464 3.79 -1.80 -29.35
N ALA A 465 3.51 -0.53 -29.06
CA ALA A 465 4.26 0.59 -29.62
C ALA A 465 5.76 0.53 -29.28
N VAL A 466 6.11 0.19 -28.03
CA VAL A 466 7.51 0.03 -27.59
C VAL A 466 8.13 -1.24 -28.20
N LEU A 467 7.38 -2.33 -28.31
CA LEU A 467 7.85 -3.57 -28.93
C LEU A 467 8.12 -3.43 -30.43
N ALA A 468 7.36 -2.59 -31.13
CA ALA A 468 7.54 -2.30 -32.55
C ALA A 468 8.71 -1.34 -32.84
N MET A 469 9.15 -0.55 -31.85
CA MET A 469 10.26 0.39 -32.06
C MET A 469 11.57 -0.35 -32.33
N GLU A 470 12.21 -0.05 -33.46
CA GLU A 470 13.51 -0.60 -33.85
C GLU A 470 13.56 -2.12 -34.01
N SER A 471 12.41 -2.77 -34.18
CA SER A 471 12.31 -4.22 -34.35
C SER A 471 11.44 -4.56 -35.56
N ALA A 472 12.09 -4.87 -36.68
CA ALA A 472 11.38 -5.31 -37.88
C ALA A 472 10.68 -6.66 -37.68
N ASN A 473 11.34 -7.58 -36.97
CA ASN A 473 10.77 -8.88 -36.65
C ASN A 473 9.45 -8.75 -35.86
N ASN A 474 9.42 -7.89 -34.83
CA ASN A 474 8.20 -7.66 -34.06
C ASN A 474 7.10 -7.00 -34.90
N CYS A 475 7.45 -6.05 -35.76
CA CYS A 475 6.49 -5.45 -36.69
C CYS A 475 5.90 -6.48 -37.65
N SER A 476 6.70 -7.38 -38.22
CA SER A 476 6.21 -8.43 -39.12
C SER A 476 5.27 -9.38 -38.39
N VAL A 477 5.61 -9.80 -37.15
CA VAL A 477 4.73 -10.63 -36.32
C VAL A 477 3.39 -9.95 -36.05
N MET A 478 3.39 -8.64 -35.76
CA MET A 478 2.15 -7.87 -35.57
C MET A 478 1.33 -7.74 -36.86
N LEU A 479 1.99 -7.54 -38.00
CA LEU A 479 1.32 -7.40 -39.30
C LEU A 479 0.67 -8.73 -39.75
N GLU A 480 1.32 -9.86 -39.44
CA GLU A 480 0.85 -11.21 -39.78
C GLU A 480 -0.17 -11.79 -38.78
N GLU A 481 -0.51 -11.07 -37.71
CA GLU A 481 -1.40 -11.59 -36.66
C GLU A 481 -2.82 -11.86 -37.22
N PRO A 482 -3.32 -13.11 -37.11
CA PRO A 482 -4.62 -13.47 -37.69
C PRO A 482 -5.77 -12.76 -36.98
N GLY A 483 -6.80 -12.40 -37.75
CA GLY A 483 -8.05 -11.82 -37.24
C GLY A 483 -8.08 -10.29 -37.23
N TYR A 484 -6.98 -9.62 -37.58
CA TYR A 484 -6.93 -8.16 -37.69
C TYR A 484 -6.42 -7.72 -39.06
N VAL A 485 -7.04 -6.67 -39.60
CA VAL A 485 -6.47 -5.92 -40.73
C VAL A 485 -5.68 -4.76 -40.13
N PHE A 486 -4.48 -5.06 -39.63
CA PHE A 486 -3.83 -4.22 -38.62
C PHE A 486 -3.65 -2.75 -39.05
N ILE A 487 -3.20 -2.51 -40.28
CA ILE A 487 -3.05 -1.14 -40.82
C ILE A 487 -4.37 -0.38 -40.81
N LYS A 488 -5.46 -1.02 -41.26
CA LYS A 488 -6.80 -0.43 -41.25
C LYS A 488 -7.31 -0.14 -39.84
N GLU A 489 -7.07 -1.04 -38.89
CA GLU A 489 -7.45 -0.79 -37.49
C GLU A 489 -6.69 0.41 -36.91
N LEU A 490 -5.39 0.54 -37.21
CA LEU A 490 -4.60 1.69 -36.78
C LEU A 490 -5.08 3.00 -37.40
N THR A 491 -5.39 3.02 -38.71
CA THR A 491 -5.92 4.23 -39.37
C THR A 491 -7.26 4.65 -38.77
N LEU A 492 -8.16 3.72 -38.46
CA LEU A 492 -9.41 4.01 -37.74
C LEU A 492 -9.14 4.58 -36.34
N MET A 493 -8.16 4.06 -35.62
CA MET A 493 -7.83 4.54 -34.27
C MET A 493 -7.16 5.92 -34.26
N ILE A 494 -6.51 6.33 -35.35
CA ILE A 494 -5.96 7.70 -35.51
C ILE A 494 -7.06 8.76 -35.54
N HIS A 495 -8.26 8.42 -36.01
CA HIS A 495 -9.42 9.29 -35.95
C HIS A 495 -10.00 9.44 -34.53
N SER A 496 -9.55 8.64 -33.57
CA SER A 496 -10.01 8.69 -32.18
C SER A 496 -9.03 9.47 -31.31
N ASP A 497 -9.50 10.56 -30.69
CA ASP A 497 -8.68 11.42 -29.81
C ASP A 497 -7.91 10.65 -28.73
N ARG A 498 -8.51 9.59 -28.19
CA ARG A 498 -7.93 8.85 -27.05
C ARG A 498 -6.73 8.01 -27.43
N TYR A 499 -6.79 7.34 -28.58
CA TYR A 499 -5.77 6.36 -28.98
C TYR A 499 -4.90 6.83 -30.14
N ARG A 500 -5.20 8.00 -30.72
CA ARG A 500 -4.47 8.63 -31.81
C ARG A 500 -2.97 8.58 -31.63
N TYR A 501 -2.48 8.97 -30.47
CA TYR A 501 -1.05 9.01 -30.17
C TYR A 501 -0.38 7.62 -30.30
N VAL A 502 -0.96 6.60 -29.67
CA VAL A 502 -0.42 5.23 -29.68
C VAL A 502 -0.53 4.59 -31.06
N ALA A 503 -1.68 4.79 -31.73
CA ALA A 503 -1.90 4.29 -33.07
C ALA A 503 -0.94 4.92 -34.09
N SER A 504 -0.64 6.21 -33.94
CA SER A 504 0.31 6.94 -34.78
C SER A 504 1.73 6.38 -34.65
N ILE A 505 2.18 6.08 -33.42
CA ILE A 505 3.51 5.46 -33.18
C ILE A 505 3.58 4.08 -33.83
N LEU A 506 2.54 3.26 -33.65
CA LEU A 506 2.48 1.92 -34.24
C LEU A 506 2.50 1.98 -35.76
N LEU A 507 1.65 2.80 -36.37
CA LEU A 507 1.59 2.94 -37.83
C LEU A 507 2.91 3.45 -38.39
N ARG A 508 3.53 4.44 -37.71
CA ARG A 508 4.87 4.93 -38.03
C ARG A 508 5.90 3.79 -38.03
N ASN A 509 5.90 2.93 -37.02
CA ASN A 509 6.83 1.81 -36.94
C ASN A 509 6.56 0.76 -38.02
N MET A 510 5.30 0.49 -38.35
CA MET A 510 4.96 -0.41 -39.47
C MET A 510 5.50 0.14 -40.80
N CYS A 511 5.27 1.42 -41.09
CA CYS A 511 5.76 2.06 -42.32
C CYS A 511 7.29 2.10 -42.40
N VAL A 512 8.02 2.15 -41.28
CA VAL A 512 9.48 2.12 -41.27
C VAL A 512 10.02 0.72 -41.47
N HIS A 513 9.44 -0.28 -40.80
CA HIS A 513 10.09 -1.57 -40.63
C HIS A 513 9.56 -2.68 -41.55
N VAL A 514 8.28 -2.64 -41.92
CA VAL A 514 7.63 -3.70 -42.72
C VAL A 514 7.06 -3.17 -44.03
N ARG A 515 7.57 -2.04 -44.51
CA ARG A 515 7.13 -1.44 -45.78
C ARG A 515 7.10 -2.41 -46.96
N PRO A 516 8.10 -3.30 -47.18
CA PRO A 516 8.06 -4.24 -48.30
C PRO A 516 6.93 -5.29 -48.18
N GLU A 517 6.38 -5.49 -46.99
CA GLU A 517 5.32 -6.45 -46.69
C GLU A 517 3.91 -5.83 -46.81
N LEU A 518 3.81 -4.50 -46.93
CA LEU A 518 2.53 -3.81 -47.07
C LEU A 518 1.92 -4.03 -48.45
N PHE A 519 0.65 -4.43 -48.48
CA PHE A 519 -0.09 -4.62 -49.73
C PHE A 519 -0.66 -3.29 -50.25
N ASN A 520 -1.11 -3.28 -51.51
CA ASN A 520 -1.77 -2.12 -52.10
C ASN A 520 -3.01 -1.65 -51.31
N SER A 521 -3.72 -2.56 -50.63
CA SER A 521 -4.82 -2.21 -49.73
C SER A 521 -4.34 -1.41 -48.52
N ASP A 522 -3.20 -1.79 -47.94
CA ASP A 522 -2.64 -1.11 -46.76
C ASP A 522 -2.15 0.29 -47.14
N LEU A 523 -1.45 0.41 -48.27
CA LEU A 523 -1.02 1.70 -48.81
C LEU A 523 -2.21 2.63 -49.10
N LYS A 524 -3.32 2.06 -49.55
CA LYS A 524 -4.56 2.81 -49.77
C LYS A 524 -5.18 3.31 -48.46
N GLU A 525 -5.20 2.49 -47.41
CA GLU A 525 -5.65 2.91 -46.08
C GLU A 525 -4.76 4.01 -45.50
N ILE A 526 -3.44 3.91 -45.70
CA ILE A 526 -2.45 4.93 -45.30
C ILE A 526 -2.67 6.25 -46.07
N SER A 527 -2.94 6.17 -47.37
CA SER A 527 -3.25 7.34 -48.21
C SER A 527 -4.48 8.10 -47.71
N TYR A 528 -5.50 7.40 -47.19
CA TYR A 528 -6.72 8.03 -46.70
C TYR A 528 -6.54 8.89 -45.44
N ILE A 529 -5.49 8.69 -44.64
CA ILE A 529 -5.27 9.45 -43.41
C ILE A 529 -4.30 10.63 -43.57
N VAL A 530 -3.78 10.87 -44.78
CA VAL A 530 -2.80 11.93 -45.04
C VAL A 530 -3.32 13.28 -44.53
N ARG A 531 -4.55 13.65 -44.88
CA ARG A 531 -5.14 14.93 -44.51
C ARG A 531 -5.30 15.07 -42.99
N GLU A 532 -5.82 14.05 -42.33
CA GLU A 532 -6.04 14.05 -40.88
C GLU A 532 -4.72 14.15 -40.10
N VAL A 533 -3.63 13.57 -40.62
CA VAL A 533 -2.28 13.74 -40.06
C VAL A 533 -1.76 15.16 -40.30
N LEU A 534 -1.90 15.70 -41.52
CA LEU A 534 -1.47 17.06 -41.85
C LEU A 534 -2.21 18.12 -41.00
N GLU A 535 -3.53 18.00 -40.89
CA GLU A 535 -4.36 18.85 -40.03
C GLU A 535 -3.96 18.71 -38.56
N GLY A 536 -3.70 17.49 -38.09
CA GLY A 536 -3.20 17.24 -36.73
C GLY A 536 -1.89 17.97 -36.42
N ILE A 537 -0.95 18.01 -37.37
CA ILE A 537 0.33 18.71 -37.21
C ILE A 537 0.13 20.23 -37.05
N MET A 538 -0.91 20.79 -37.68
CA MET A 538 -1.19 22.22 -37.56
C MET A 538 -1.47 22.62 -36.11
N ASP A 539 -2.19 21.79 -35.37
CA ASP A 539 -2.64 22.08 -34.01
C ASP A 539 -1.79 21.45 -32.90
N ALA A 540 -0.95 20.46 -33.22
CA ALA A 540 -0.21 19.70 -32.20
C ALA A 540 1.02 20.42 -31.63
N GLU A 541 1.31 20.18 -30.35
CA GLU A 541 2.53 20.64 -29.66
C GLU A 541 3.24 19.48 -28.94
N GLY A 542 4.50 19.71 -28.56
CA GLY A 542 5.28 18.76 -27.77
C GLY A 542 5.39 17.37 -28.42
N LYS A 543 5.10 16.32 -27.64
CA LYS A 543 5.21 14.92 -28.08
C LYS A 543 4.26 14.55 -29.20
N GLU A 544 3.06 15.13 -29.23
CA GLU A 544 2.09 14.83 -30.29
C GLU A 544 2.60 15.36 -31.63
N LEU A 545 3.15 16.57 -31.65
CA LEU A 545 3.79 17.13 -32.82
C LEU A 545 4.96 16.26 -33.31
N GLU A 546 5.81 15.81 -32.39
CA GLU A 546 6.95 14.93 -32.71
C GLU A 546 6.49 13.66 -33.44
N VAL A 547 5.50 12.97 -32.86
CA VAL A 547 4.96 11.71 -33.41
C VAL A 547 4.27 11.93 -34.75
N LEU A 548 3.44 12.98 -34.88
CA LEU A 548 2.70 13.23 -36.12
C LEU A 548 3.62 13.65 -37.26
N VAL A 549 4.66 14.46 -37.00
CA VAL A 549 5.65 14.84 -38.03
C VAL A 549 6.49 13.62 -38.47
N ASP A 550 6.89 12.75 -37.54
CA ASP A 550 7.58 11.50 -37.90
C ASP A 550 6.65 10.60 -38.73
N LEU A 551 5.40 10.37 -38.29
CA LEU A 551 4.41 9.61 -39.05
C LEU A 551 4.20 10.21 -40.45
N SER A 552 4.05 11.53 -40.55
CA SER A 552 3.90 12.24 -41.82
C SER A 552 5.06 11.98 -42.77
N SER A 553 6.29 11.92 -42.27
CA SER A 553 7.48 11.53 -43.05
C SER A 553 7.35 10.11 -43.60
N GLN A 554 6.88 9.18 -42.77
CA GLN A 554 6.72 7.78 -43.18
C GLN A 554 5.58 7.57 -44.16
N ILE A 555 4.46 8.31 -44.01
CA ILE A 555 3.36 8.31 -44.97
C ILE A 555 3.83 8.89 -46.30
N TYR A 556 4.53 10.03 -46.29
CA TYR A 556 5.13 10.60 -47.50
C TYR A 556 6.02 9.56 -48.19
N ASN A 557 6.87 8.89 -47.43
CA ASN A 557 7.76 7.87 -47.96
C ASN A 557 6.96 6.71 -48.57
N ALA A 558 5.92 6.21 -47.89
CA ALA A 558 5.10 5.09 -48.34
C ALA A 558 4.24 5.40 -49.58
N THR A 559 3.63 6.59 -49.64
CA THR A 559 2.67 7.00 -50.68
C THR A 559 2.97 8.43 -51.18
N PRO A 560 4.11 8.67 -51.87
CA PRO A 560 4.58 10.01 -52.19
C PRO A 560 3.63 10.77 -53.14
N ASP A 561 3.07 10.09 -54.14
CA ASP A 561 2.20 10.73 -55.13
C ASP A 561 0.88 11.21 -54.53
N ASP A 562 0.27 10.40 -53.66
CA ASP A 562 -0.97 10.76 -52.98
C ASP A 562 -0.73 11.85 -51.93
N PHE A 563 0.39 11.78 -51.22
CA PHE A 563 0.77 12.81 -50.25
C PHE A 563 1.01 14.17 -50.93
N ALA A 564 1.78 14.19 -52.01
CA ALA A 564 2.02 15.39 -52.80
C ALA A 564 0.71 15.94 -53.39
N ARG A 565 -0.19 15.04 -53.82
CA ARG A 565 -1.52 15.43 -54.32
C ARG A 565 -2.32 16.16 -53.24
N GLU A 566 -2.37 15.66 -52.02
CA GLU A 566 -3.08 16.31 -50.90
C GLU A 566 -2.47 17.67 -50.53
N LEU A 567 -1.14 17.79 -50.50
CA LEU A 567 -0.45 19.06 -50.25
C LEU A 567 -0.82 20.15 -51.30
N GLU A 568 -0.87 19.76 -52.58
CA GLU A 568 -1.14 20.70 -53.69
C GLU A 568 -2.64 20.98 -53.86
N HIS A 569 -3.51 19.96 -53.81
CA HIS A 569 -4.96 20.14 -53.94
C HIS A 569 -5.55 20.86 -52.74
N GLY A 570 -5.01 20.64 -51.54
CA GLY A 570 -5.41 21.34 -50.33
C GLY A 570 -4.96 22.80 -50.29
N GLN A 571 -4.06 23.24 -51.18
CA GLN A 571 -3.42 24.58 -51.12
C GLN A 571 -2.76 24.86 -49.75
N ILE A 572 -2.40 23.81 -49.01
CA ILE A 572 -1.84 23.89 -47.65
C ILE A 572 -0.32 23.83 -47.62
N LYS A 573 0.34 23.55 -48.75
CA LYS A 573 1.80 23.40 -48.87
C LYS A 573 2.59 24.49 -48.14
N GLU A 574 2.35 25.76 -48.46
CA GLU A 574 3.10 26.87 -47.85
C GLU A 574 2.82 26.99 -46.35
N THR A 575 1.54 26.85 -45.95
CA THR A 575 1.11 26.91 -44.55
C THR A 575 1.73 25.78 -43.74
N PHE A 576 1.79 24.57 -44.29
CA PHE A 576 2.39 23.39 -43.67
C PHE A 576 3.91 23.53 -43.52
N ILE A 577 4.61 23.94 -44.58
CA ILE A 577 6.06 24.20 -44.53
C ILE A 577 6.37 25.28 -43.48
N LYS A 578 5.62 26.38 -43.49
CA LYS A 578 5.76 27.43 -42.48
C LYS A 578 5.48 26.92 -41.07
N ARG A 579 4.52 26.02 -40.89
CA ARG A 579 4.22 25.38 -39.60
C ARG A 579 5.40 24.56 -39.08
N LEU A 580 6.09 23.81 -39.94
CA LEU A 580 7.29 23.04 -39.58
C LEU A 580 8.44 23.96 -39.17
N VAL A 581 8.70 25.03 -39.94
CA VAL A 581 9.76 25.99 -39.60
C VAL A 581 9.44 26.72 -38.28
N ASN A 582 8.19 27.12 -38.07
CA ASN A 582 7.76 27.73 -36.81
C ASN A 582 7.94 26.76 -35.63
N ALA A 583 7.59 25.48 -35.78
CA ALA A 583 7.85 24.48 -34.75
C ALA A 583 9.33 24.35 -34.41
N LEU A 584 10.20 24.34 -35.43
CA LEU A 584 11.65 24.28 -35.22
C LEU A 584 12.14 25.49 -34.42
N ASN A 585 11.68 26.69 -34.79
CA ASN A 585 11.97 27.94 -34.09
C ASN A 585 11.47 27.97 -32.64
N SER A 586 10.30 27.40 -32.37
CA SER A 586 9.78 27.28 -31.00
C SER A 586 10.56 26.27 -30.15
N ASN A 587 11.36 25.39 -30.76
CA ASN A 587 12.09 24.32 -30.08
C ASN A 587 13.62 24.47 -30.21
N MET A 588 14.13 25.70 -30.27
CA MET A 588 15.58 25.96 -30.40
C MET A 588 16.41 25.51 -29.21
N VAL A 589 15.78 25.36 -28.04
CA VAL A 589 16.36 24.75 -26.86
C VAL A 589 15.80 23.32 -26.73
N PRO A 590 16.63 22.28 -26.93
CA PRO A 590 16.17 20.91 -26.83
C PRO A 590 15.74 20.59 -25.40
N THR A 591 14.68 19.79 -25.25
CA THR A 591 14.15 19.38 -23.94
C THR A 591 14.15 17.85 -23.82
N ALA A 592 14.28 17.34 -22.60
CA ALA A 592 14.15 15.90 -22.35
C ALA A 592 12.72 15.36 -22.57
N HIS A 593 11.72 16.24 -22.65
CA HIS A 593 10.32 15.83 -22.80
C HIS A 593 9.97 15.48 -24.25
N CYS A 594 10.61 16.13 -25.20
CA CYS A 594 10.41 15.94 -26.64
C CYS A 594 11.76 16.07 -27.38
N PRO A 595 12.70 15.14 -27.13
CA PRO A 595 14.06 15.24 -27.64
C PRO A 595 14.13 15.13 -29.17
N GLY A 596 13.10 14.58 -29.82
CA GLY A 596 13.12 14.33 -31.26
C GLY A 596 12.51 15.43 -32.12
N ILE A 597 11.84 16.46 -31.59
CA ILE A 597 11.12 17.46 -32.42
C ILE A 597 12.01 18.07 -33.52
N ARG A 598 13.21 18.54 -33.16
CA ARG A 598 14.11 19.14 -34.16
C ARG A 598 14.52 18.13 -35.21
N ARG A 599 14.83 16.90 -34.78
CA ARG A 599 15.19 15.79 -35.66
C ARG A 599 14.08 15.47 -36.65
N VAL A 600 12.87 15.19 -36.18
CA VAL A 600 11.78 14.76 -37.07
C VAL A 600 11.39 15.85 -38.06
N ILE A 601 11.48 17.13 -37.69
CA ILE A 601 11.23 18.25 -38.61
C ILE A 601 12.32 18.32 -39.69
N VAL A 602 13.59 18.19 -39.30
CA VAL A 602 14.71 18.20 -40.24
C VAL A 602 14.66 17.00 -41.17
N GLU A 603 14.37 15.80 -40.65
CA GLU A 603 14.18 14.58 -41.45
C GLU A 603 13.03 14.76 -42.44
N HIS A 604 11.88 15.27 -42.00
CA HIS A 604 10.74 15.53 -42.88
C HIS A 604 11.08 16.51 -44.00
N ALA A 605 11.78 17.61 -43.68
CA ALA A 605 12.21 18.59 -44.68
C ALA A 605 13.16 17.99 -45.71
N ILE A 606 14.12 17.16 -45.28
CA ILE A 606 15.01 16.41 -46.17
C ILE A 606 14.20 15.54 -47.13
N TYR A 607 13.27 14.73 -46.60
CA TYR A 607 12.44 13.85 -47.44
C TYR A 607 11.67 14.63 -48.51
N MET A 608 11.04 15.75 -48.13
CA MET A 608 10.34 16.61 -49.08
C MET A 608 11.29 17.14 -50.16
N MET A 609 12.43 17.73 -49.76
CA MET A 609 13.39 18.33 -50.71
C MET A 609 14.05 17.30 -51.64
N GLU A 610 14.31 16.08 -51.16
CA GLU A 610 14.83 14.99 -51.99
C GLU A 610 13.80 14.47 -52.99
N SER A 611 12.52 14.50 -52.62
CA SER A 611 11.44 14.06 -53.49
C SER A 611 11.13 15.05 -54.60
N ASN A 612 11.18 16.36 -54.31
CA ASN A 612 11.01 17.42 -55.29
C ASN A 612 11.78 18.67 -54.89
N THR A 613 12.67 19.12 -55.78
CA THR A 613 13.54 20.28 -55.56
C THR A 613 12.79 21.59 -55.36
N VAL A 614 11.53 21.70 -55.82
CA VAL A 614 10.68 22.88 -55.58
C VAL A 614 10.54 23.16 -54.09
N TYR A 615 10.47 22.12 -53.24
CA TYR A 615 10.35 22.30 -51.80
C TYR A 615 11.57 22.99 -51.18
N ALA A 616 12.76 22.85 -51.76
CA ALA A 616 13.97 23.52 -51.26
C ALA A 616 13.80 25.05 -51.27
N SER A 617 13.28 25.59 -52.38
CA SER A 617 12.95 27.01 -52.49
C SER A 617 11.84 27.44 -51.50
N CYS A 618 10.83 26.60 -51.28
CA CYS A 618 9.76 26.89 -50.33
C CYS A 618 10.27 26.96 -48.88
N PHE A 619 11.11 26.00 -48.47
CA PHE A 619 11.73 26.00 -47.14
C PHE A 619 12.66 27.19 -46.94
N LYS A 620 13.48 27.53 -47.95
CA LYS A 620 14.35 28.70 -47.95
C LYS A 620 13.55 30.00 -47.78
N ASN A 621 12.47 30.17 -48.55
CA ASN A 621 11.57 31.32 -48.45
C ASN A 621 10.84 31.40 -47.09
N CYS A 622 10.64 30.28 -46.41
CA CYS A 622 10.06 30.23 -45.07
C CYS A 622 11.09 30.45 -43.94
N GLY A 623 12.38 30.64 -44.25
CA GLY A 623 13.44 30.89 -43.26
C GLY A 623 14.01 29.62 -42.60
N MET A 624 13.95 28.47 -43.29
CA MET A 624 14.51 27.21 -42.77
C MET A 624 16.03 27.28 -42.61
N MET A 625 16.75 27.96 -43.50
CA MET A 625 18.22 28.05 -43.45
C MET A 625 18.70 28.71 -42.14
N GLU A 626 18.08 29.82 -41.75
CA GLU A 626 18.36 30.54 -40.51
C GLU A 626 18.05 29.67 -39.29
N ALA A 627 16.93 28.94 -39.32
CA ALA A 627 16.56 28.01 -38.26
C ALA A 627 17.62 26.90 -38.10
N LEU A 628 18.04 26.27 -39.19
CA LEU A 628 19.07 25.21 -39.18
C LEU A 628 20.42 25.69 -38.65
N LEU A 629 20.83 26.93 -38.96
CA LEU A 629 22.07 27.52 -38.41
C LEU A 629 22.01 27.67 -36.88
N VAL A 630 20.85 27.92 -36.31
CA VAL A 630 20.68 27.95 -34.86
C VAL A 630 20.76 26.54 -34.28
N VAL A 631 20.10 25.56 -34.91
CA VAL A 631 20.16 24.14 -34.49
C VAL A 631 21.60 23.61 -34.49
N GLU A 632 22.37 23.93 -35.53
CA GLU A 632 23.79 23.59 -35.66
C GLU A 632 24.64 24.16 -34.51
N ARG A 633 24.28 25.35 -34.01
CA ARG A 633 24.99 26.05 -32.92
C ARG A 633 24.54 25.63 -31.52
N THR A 634 23.40 24.93 -31.38
CA THR A 634 22.86 24.49 -30.09
C THR A 634 22.68 22.97 -30.00
N PRO A 635 23.72 22.15 -30.26
CA PRO A 635 23.60 20.70 -30.20
C PRO A 635 23.36 20.21 -28.76
N SER A 636 22.57 19.15 -28.60
CA SER A 636 22.41 18.46 -27.33
C SER A 636 22.52 16.95 -27.50
N ARG A 637 23.19 16.29 -26.55
CA ARG A 637 23.20 14.82 -26.45
C ARG A 637 21.81 14.24 -26.24
N ALA A 638 20.86 15.04 -25.75
CA ALA A 638 19.49 14.56 -25.54
C ALA A 638 18.83 14.09 -26.84
N GLU A 639 19.19 14.70 -27.97
CA GLU A 639 18.60 14.47 -29.30
C GLU A 639 19.19 13.24 -30.00
N ASN A 640 20.15 12.58 -29.35
CA ASN A 640 20.60 11.27 -29.74
C ASN A 640 19.63 10.18 -29.28
N TYR A 641 18.76 10.43 -28.29
CA TYR A 641 17.87 9.42 -27.74
C TYR A 641 16.42 9.67 -28.16
N ARG A 642 15.66 8.60 -28.40
CA ARG A 642 14.23 8.70 -28.75
C ARG A 642 13.36 9.12 -27.58
N PHE A 643 13.67 8.66 -26.38
CA PHE A 643 12.97 9.07 -25.16
C PHE A 643 13.82 8.90 -23.92
N PHE A 644 13.35 9.51 -22.82
CA PHE A 644 14.00 9.50 -21.53
C PHE A 644 13.17 8.78 -20.47
N SER A 645 13.86 8.01 -19.64
CA SER A 645 13.34 7.55 -18.35
C SER A 645 14.13 8.26 -17.25
N GLY A 646 13.66 9.42 -16.79
CA GLY A 646 14.44 10.26 -15.87
C GLY A 646 15.61 10.93 -16.60
N ASP A 647 16.81 10.71 -16.10
CA ASP A 647 18.08 11.14 -16.70
C ASP A 647 18.69 10.10 -17.66
N ALA A 648 18.13 8.89 -17.73
CA ALA A 648 18.57 7.85 -18.65
C ALA A 648 17.94 8.03 -20.04
N GLY A 649 18.79 8.23 -21.06
CA GLY A 649 18.40 8.20 -22.47
C GLY A 649 18.29 6.76 -23.00
N LEU A 650 17.24 6.48 -23.77
CA LEU A 650 16.93 5.14 -24.29
C LEU A 650 16.79 5.18 -25.81
N MET A 651 17.17 4.08 -26.46
CA MET A 651 17.12 3.88 -27.92
C MET A 651 17.86 5.00 -28.67
N GLU A 652 19.19 4.90 -28.67
CA GLU A 652 20.04 5.89 -29.33
C GLU A 652 19.95 5.80 -30.86
N HIS A 653 19.72 6.92 -31.51
CA HIS A 653 19.71 7.06 -32.96
C HIS A 653 21.11 6.76 -33.53
N SER A 654 21.15 5.99 -34.61
CA SER A 654 22.40 5.69 -35.33
C SER A 654 22.99 6.91 -36.05
N ILE A 655 22.15 7.87 -36.47
CA ILE A 655 22.56 9.07 -37.22
C ILE A 655 22.45 10.31 -36.31
N PRO A 656 23.54 11.05 -36.08
CA PRO A 656 23.51 12.30 -35.32
C PRO A 656 22.71 13.40 -36.03
N LEU A 657 22.03 14.26 -35.24
CA LEU A 657 21.26 15.39 -35.78
C LEU A 657 22.09 16.34 -36.64
N SER A 658 23.36 16.57 -36.28
CA SER A 658 24.28 17.42 -37.06
C SER A 658 24.46 16.95 -38.51
N THR A 659 24.40 15.65 -38.75
CA THR A 659 24.51 15.07 -40.10
C THR A 659 23.26 15.40 -40.92
N LEU A 660 22.08 15.31 -40.29
CA LEU A 660 20.81 15.68 -40.91
C LEU A 660 20.76 17.18 -41.22
N VAL A 661 21.20 18.02 -40.28
CA VAL A 661 21.27 19.48 -40.49
C VAL A 661 22.20 19.84 -41.66
N ALA A 662 23.38 19.22 -41.75
CA ALA A 662 24.29 19.41 -42.87
C ALA A 662 23.64 19.01 -44.21
N ARG A 663 22.94 17.87 -44.23
CA ARG A 663 22.21 17.39 -45.41
C ARG A 663 21.09 18.33 -45.83
N ALA A 664 20.29 18.82 -44.89
CA ALA A 664 19.20 19.74 -45.17
C ALA A 664 19.71 21.07 -45.76
N LYS A 665 20.82 21.60 -45.23
CA LYS A 665 21.49 22.80 -45.79
C LYS A 665 21.99 22.55 -47.22
N GLU A 666 22.68 21.43 -47.44
CA GLU A 666 23.18 21.03 -48.76
C GLU A 666 22.05 20.99 -49.81
N LEU A 667 20.88 20.43 -49.46
CA LEU A 667 19.73 20.37 -50.38
C LEU A 667 19.15 21.74 -50.72
N MET A 668 19.25 22.73 -49.83
CA MET A 668 18.80 24.10 -50.10
C MET A 668 19.80 24.94 -50.91
N ASP A 669 21.06 24.51 -50.98
CA ASP A 669 22.12 25.17 -51.75
C ASP A 669 22.28 24.60 -53.18
N ARG A 670 21.69 23.44 -53.45
CA ARG A 670 21.61 22.83 -54.79
C ARG A 670 20.52 23.54 -55.61
N GLU A 671 20.81 24.75 -56.09
CA GLU A 671 20.01 25.44 -57.11
C GLU A 671 20.39 24.98 -58.53
#